data_AF-A0A349EUM8-F1
#
_entry.id   AF-A0A349EUM8-F1
#
_cell.length_a   1.000
_cell.length_b   1.000
_cell.length_c   1.000
_cell.angle_alpha   90.00
_cell.angle_beta   90.00
_cell.angle_gamma   90.00
#
_symmetry.space_group_name_H-M   'P 1'
#
loop_
_entity.id
_entity.type
_entity.pdbx_description
1 polymer ?
#
loop_
_entity_poly.entity_id
_entity_poly.type
_entity_poly.pdbx_seq_one_letter_code
_entity_poly.pdbx_strand_id
1 'polypeptide(L)'
;MKNGKKYSLVALMGLALVTLIGCVNNNSSIDNGSSNTSEETTSSEETSSSSESSDTGSTTKRLLVTLGKETIPEGTSFYDGCQPSVIYQDDEKPGKDQEVKDFKFKTKYTIQDKNDSSKTYNAGDYLPASSYVAQIEYNAGKRLRASVNFEVIKGNVENGEENKGYKTYSAAELEKYSISKFNGIATLDGHGMPSVGEVKILVIPVEFTNTKFTDVEQTKAILNEAFFASSDETPWESLSSYYEKASFGKLHISGMVTDPYTYDKADTEIDDSNTNISREIALKAVNWLKNEKGMDMRDYDADKDGYIDGIEIVYNTSHLTPSGASGTTSDNSTWWNYTTNAAGAANVNNPGARRMFWSRWDYVTNSYYSQSNKGISLNGKKVDAHTIIHETGHMMGAPDYYSYDKTEGPAGCVDMMDNNVGDHNAYTKMFYNWLGPKVVDGSSSNFTVTLNSYTDTGEFLLVPKSSTGWNGSPYDEYLIVEYYTPTGVNEMDSTGYPEWQQASSTGSNAYGHGGTYEKPGVQVFHVDARAQSTKGKLTSAGKKEGGVVGYTDTPKASETKDMDNLTYETEAKRVHDNTPSRSKDAVTGSQTENRELQIIYPSGVNSTASTTYYNSFGNMKNLFGDDSYRYKDETGLEEGYYGGNMYSNFKMRDFFPNDLQWNDASTNAWSFSVVSQTDSTVTLHFVNNK
;
A
#
# COMPACT_ATOMS: atom_id res chain seq x y z
N MET A 1 -4.00 -31.42 -55.77
CA MET A 1 -3.62 -30.07 -56.25
C MET A 1 -4.71 -29.08 -55.84
N LYS A 2 -4.30 -27.85 -55.50
CA LYS A 2 -5.05 -26.68 -54.97
C LYS A 2 -5.04 -26.50 -53.45
N ASN A 3 -3.97 -25.82 -53.05
CA ASN A 3 -3.79 -24.83 -51.99
C ASN A 3 -5.04 -24.21 -51.37
N GLY A 4 -4.96 -24.03 -50.05
CA GLY A 4 -5.69 -23.03 -49.28
C GLY A 4 -5.04 -22.87 -47.90
N LYS A 5 -3.98 -22.06 -47.81
CA LYS A 5 -3.40 -21.64 -46.52
C LYS A 5 -4.44 -20.77 -45.80
N LYS A 6 -4.93 -21.23 -44.65
CA LYS A 6 -5.63 -20.38 -43.68
C LYS A 6 -4.58 -19.77 -42.76
N TYR A 7 -4.45 -18.45 -42.81
CA TYR A 7 -3.78 -17.68 -41.77
C TYR A 7 -4.70 -17.70 -40.54
N SER A 8 -4.23 -18.30 -39.44
CA SER A 8 -4.91 -18.22 -38.14
C SER A 8 -4.52 -16.89 -37.52
N LEU A 9 -5.50 -16.00 -37.37
CA LEU A 9 -5.41 -14.81 -36.53
C LEU A 9 -5.27 -15.31 -35.08
N VAL A 10 -4.06 -15.26 -34.52
CA VAL A 10 -3.83 -15.44 -33.09
C VAL A 10 -3.86 -14.03 -32.50
N ALA A 11 -4.92 -13.70 -31.79
CA ALA A 11 -4.99 -12.49 -31.00
C ALA A 11 -3.98 -12.64 -29.84
N LEU A 12 -2.92 -11.83 -29.87
CA LEU A 12 -2.02 -11.65 -28.72
C LEU A 12 -2.79 -10.93 -27.61
N MET A 13 -3.10 -11.66 -26.54
CA MET A 13 -3.41 -11.09 -25.24
C MET A 13 -2.14 -11.18 -24.41
N GLY A 14 -1.35 -10.11 -24.38
CA GLY A 14 -0.40 -9.90 -23.29
C GLY A 14 -1.22 -9.53 -22.07
N LEU A 15 -1.38 -10.49 -21.17
CA LEU A 15 -2.10 -10.34 -19.92
C LEU A 15 -1.09 -10.52 -18.80
N ALA A 16 -1.07 -9.55 -17.88
CA ALA A 16 -0.70 -9.79 -16.50
C ALA A 16 -1.72 -10.78 -15.92
N LEU A 17 -1.50 -12.07 -16.15
CA LEU A 17 -2.36 -13.17 -15.77
C LEU A 17 -1.67 -13.92 -14.63
N VAL A 18 -2.13 -13.69 -13.39
CA VAL A 18 -1.88 -14.61 -12.28
C VAL A 18 -3.20 -15.34 -12.01
N THR A 19 -3.35 -16.55 -12.55
CA THR A 19 -4.57 -17.37 -12.40
C THR A 19 -4.40 -18.57 -11.48
N LEU A 20 -5.13 -18.53 -10.36
CA LEU A 20 -5.98 -19.55 -9.72
C LEU A 20 -5.74 -21.03 -10.02
N ILE A 21 -5.39 -21.82 -8.98
CA ILE A 21 -5.97 -23.16 -8.73
C ILE A 21 -6.04 -23.41 -7.20
N GLY A 22 -7.25 -23.65 -6.67
CA GLY A 22 -7.49 -24.04 -5.27
C GLY A 22 -7.56 -25.56 -5.08
N CYS A 23 -7.12 -26.05 -3.92
CA CYS A 23 -7.35 -27.42 -3.46
C CYS A 23 -7.60 -27.50 -1.95
N VAL A 24 -8.87 -27.70 -1.60
CA VAL A 24 -9.48 -28.63 -0.61
C VAL A 24 -8.63 -29.08 0.60
N ASN A 25 -9.12 -28.69 1.78
CA ASN A 25 -8.72 -29.15 3.11
C ASN A 25 -8.96 -30.64 3.37
N ASN A 26 -8.06 -31.27 4.14
CA ASN A 26 -8.33 -32.49 4.90
C ASN A 26 -7.91 -32.31 6.37
N ASN A 27 -8.88 -32.54 7.25
CA ASN A 27 -8.77 -32.58 8.71
C ASN A 27 -7.77 -33.63 9.21
N SER A 28 -7.07 -33.32 10.29
CA SER A 28 -6.92 -34.25 11.43
C SER A 28 -6.52 -33.53 12.72
N SER A 29 -7.36 -33.73 13.73
CA SER A 29 -7.20 -33.52 15.17
C SER A 29 -5.88 -34.00 15.76
N ILE A 30 -5.46 -33.40 16.90
CA ILE A 30 -5.07 -34.12 18.13
C ILE A 30 -5.11 -33.15 19.34
N ASP A 31 -5.48 -33.75 20.46
CA ASP A 31 -5.92 -33.23 21.74
C ASP A 31 -4.79 -32.98 22.76
N ASN A 32 -5.19 -32.35 23.88
CA ASN A 32 -4.65 -32.39 25.25
C ASN A 32 -3.46 -31.51 25.70
N GLY A 33 -3.72 -30.75 26.78
CA GLY A 33 -2.75 -30.68 27.89
C GLY A 33 -2.70 -29.42 28.78
N SER A 34 -3.75 -29.16 29.57
CA SER A 34 -3.76 -28.57 30.94
C SER A 34 -2.42 -28.14 31.59
N SER A 35 -2.32 -26.92 32.15
CA SER A 35 -2.48 -26.62 33.60
C SER A 35 -2.00 -25.22 34.03
N ASN A 36 -2.82 -24.65 34.91
CA ASN A 36 -2.69 -23.52 35.86
C ASN A 36 -1.29 -23.03 36.27
N THR A 37 -1.18 -21.71 36.50
CA THR A 37 -0.99 -21.11 37.84
C THR A 37 -1.34 -19.62 37.86
N SER A 38 -1.84 -19.18 39.02
CA SER A 38 -2.39 -17.88 39.41
C SER A 38 -1.43 -17.05 40.25
N GLU A 39 -1.61 -15.72 40.32
CA GLU A 39 -1.52 -14.82 41.50
C GLU A 39 -1.66 -13.35 41.01
N GLU A 40 -2.76 -12.63 41.35
CA GLU A 40 -2.91 -11.59 42.41
C GLU A 40 -1.88 -10.44 42.30
N THR A 41 -2.16 -9.13 42.40
CA THR A 41 -3.19 -8.25 43.01
C THR A 41 -3.02 -6.85 42.35
N THR A 42 -3.95 -5.89 42.25
CA THR A 42 -4.46 -4.97 43.29
C THR A 42 -5.43 -3.95 42.63
N SER A 43 -6.46 -3.50 43.36
CA SER A 43 -7.56 -2.64 42.91
C SER A 43 -7.35 -1.14 43.19
N SER A 44 -8.00 -0.28 42.40
CA SER A 44 -8.50 1.04 42.83
C SER A 44 -9.83 1.37 42.14
N GLU A 45 -10.78 1.91 42.92
CA GLU A 45 -12.23 1.99 42.67
C GLU A 45 -12.64 3.06 41.63
N GLU A 46 -13.61 2.70 40.76
CA GLU A 46 -14.41 3.62 39.95
C GLU A 46 -15.91 3.42 40.24
N THR A 47 -16.64 4.54 40.31
CA THR A 47 -18.08 4.64 40.59
C THR A 47 -18.92 4.12 39.42
N SER A 48 -19.74 3.08 39.63
CA SER A 48 -20.64 2.51 38.62
C SER A 48 -22.11 2.92 38.84
N SER A 49 -22.79 3.28 37.74
CA SER A 49 -24.25 3.33 37.64
C SER A 49 -24.75 1.98 37.11
N SER A 50 -25.83 1.42 37.69
CA SER A 50 -26.31 0.06 37.44
C SER A 50 -27.40 -0.01 36.36
N SER A 51 -27.34 -1.03 35.50
CA SER A 51 -28.36 -1.36 34.50
C SER A 51 -29.67 -1.87 35.12
N GLU A 52 -30.82 -1.46 34.56
CA GLU A 52 -32.12 -2.07 34.88
C GLU A 52 -32.32 -3.34 34.05
N SER A 53 -32.55 -4.48 34.73
CA SER A 53 -32.92 -5.74 34.09
C SER A 53 -34.44 -5.89 34.05
N SER A 54 -34.97 -6.21 32.88
CA SER A 54 -36.37 -6.64 32.72
C SER A 54 -36.40 -8.10 32.31
N ASP A 55 -36.20 -9.02 33.27
CA ASP A 55 -36.65 -10.41 33.12
C ASP A 55 -36.98 -11.01 34.50
N THR A 56 -38.25 -11.35 34.70
CA THR A 56 -38.75 -12.00 35.92
C THR A 56 -38.49 -13.50 35.82
N GLY A 57 -37.25 -13.90 36.11
CA GLY A 57 -36.84 -15.29 36.27
C GLY A 57 -35.47 -15.32 36.93
N SER A 58 -35.32 -16.07 38.01
CA SER A 58 -34.08 -16.24 38.77
C SER A 58 -32.93 -16.77 37.89
N THR A 59 -32.26 -15.88 37.16
CA THR A 59 -31.05 -16.20 36.40
C THR A 59 -29.85 -15.87 37.24
N THR A 60 -29.10 -16.91 37.62
CA THR A 60 -27.83 -16.81 38.34
C THR A 60 -26.67 -16.31 37.47
N LYS A 61 -26.95 -15.88 36.23
CA LYS A 61 -25.96 -15.41 35.24
C LYS A 61 -26.50 -14.19 34.52
N ARG A 62 -25.77 -13.08 34.51
CA ARG A 62 -26.21 -11.80 33.93
C ARG A 62 -25.05 -11.04 33.29
N LEU A 63 -25.40 -10.07 32.43
CA LEU A 63 -24.47 -9.09 31.88
C LEU A 63 -24.60 -7.78 32.63
N LEU A 64 -23.46 -7.24 33.05
CA LEU A 64 -23.32 -5.85 33.44
C LEU A 64 -22.57 -5.14 32.32
N VAL A 65 -23.04 -3.94 31.94
CA VAL A 65 -22.35 -3.11 30.96
C VAL A 65 -22.13 -1.75 31.59
N THR A 66 -20.88 -1.28 31.55
CA THR A 66 -20.49 0.07 31.97
C THR A 66 -19.97 0.84 30.76
N LEU A 67 -20.13 2.16 30.79
CA LEU A 67 -19.60 3.05 29.77
C LEU A 67 -18.53 3.93 30.40
N GLY A 68 -17.39 4.11 29.73
CA GLY A 68 -16.41 5.13 30.12
C GLY A 68 -16.98 6.55 29.96
N LYS A 69 -17.87 6.76 28.99
CA LYS A 69 -18.60 8.03 28.78
C LYS A 69 -20.06 7.76 28.42
N GLU A 70 -21.00 8.42 29.11
CA GLU A 70 -22.43 8.37 28.79
C GLU A 70 -22.86 9.51 27.83
N THR A 71 -21.97 10.47 27.60
CA THR A 71 -22.17 11.57 26.64
C THR A 71 -20.94 11.70 25.76
N ILE A 72 -21.13 11.61 24.45
CA ILE A 72 -20.06 11.66 23.45
C ILE A 72 -20.37 12.75 22.41
N PRO A 73 -19.35 13.37 21.79
CA PRO A 73 -19.59 14.30 20.69
C PRO A 73 -20.02 13.57 19.40
N GLU A 74 -20.85 14.22 18.60
CA GLU A 74 -21.10 13.87 17.19
C GLU A 74 -19.76 13.73 16.44
N GLY A 75 -19.69 12.78 15.48
CA GLY A 75 -18.43 12.41 14.82
C GLY A 75 -17.68 11.23 15.48
N THR A 76 -18.25 10.65 16.53
CA THR A 76 -17.75 9.42 17.18
C THR A 76 -18.73 8.26 17.01
N SER A 77 -18.24 7.04 17.23
CA SER A 77 -19.07 5.83 17.27
C SER A 77 -19.36 5.46 18.72
N PHE A 78 -20.39 4.63 18.95
CA PHE A 78 -20.69 4.16 20.31
C PHE A 78 -19.49 3.46 20.96
N TYR A 79 -18.80 2.58 20.23
CA TYR A 79 -17.73 1.80 20.82
C TYR A 79 -16.50 2.66 21.13
N ASP A 80 -16.07 3.47 20.16
CA ASP A 80 -14.86 4.28 20.33
C ASP A 80 -15.08 5.40 21.35
N GLY A 81 -16.25 6.05 21.31
CA GLY A 81 -16.59 7.19 22.17
C GLY A 81 -17.02 6.80 23.58
N CYS A 82 -17.95 5.84 23.71
CA CYS A 82 -18.48 5.44 25.02
C CYS A 82 -17.60 4.42 25.74
N GLN A 83 -16.70 3.73 25.02
CA GLN A 83 -15.77 2.73 25.57
C GLN A 83 -16.47 1.70 26.48
N PRO A 84 -17.39 0.89 25.92
CA PRO A 84 -18.20 -0.03 26.72
C PRO A 84 -17.35 -1.18 27.29
N SER A 85 -17.47 -1.45 28.60
CA SER A 85 -17.00 -2.69 29.22
C SER A 85 -18.18 -3.63 29.46
N VAL A 86 -18.04 -4.89 29.04
CA VAL A 86 -19.05 -5.93 29.19
C VAL A 86 -18.54 -6.96 30.18
N ILE A 87 -19.22 -7.08 31.31
CA ILE A 87 -18.85 -7.96 32.42
C ILE A 87 -19.88 -9.08 32.52
N TYR A 88 -19.42 -10.32 32.40
CA TYR A 88 -20.23 -11.49 32.69
C TYR A 88 -20.14 -11.82 34.18
N GLN A 89 -21.28 -11.82 34.86
CA GLN A 89 -21.40 -12.20 36.27
C GLN A 89 -22.16 -13.52 36.40
N ASP A 90 -21.66 -14.39 37.29
CA ASP A 90 -22.30 -15.63 37.72
C ASP A 90 -22.54 -15.53 39.24
N ASP A 91 -23.78 -15.22 39.63
CA ASP A 91 -24.21 -15.01 41.01
C ASP A 91 -24.06 -16.28 41.88
N GLU A 92 -23.94 -17.48 41.27
CA GLU A 92 -23.60 -18.73 41.97
C GLU A 92 -22.10 -18.84 42.28
N LYS A 93 -21.26 -18.00 41.67
CA LYS A 93 -19.80 -17.95 41.85
C LYS A 93 -19.32 -16.50 42.06
N PRO A 94 -19.80 -15.81 43.10
CA PRO A 94 -19.42 -14.42 43.37
C PRO A 94 -17.89 -14.32 43.51
N GLY A 95 -17.28 -13.38 42.78
CA GLY A 95 -15.82 -13.20 42.70
C GLY A 95 -15.15 -13.79 41.47
N LYS A 96 -15.92 -14.35 40.52
CA LYS A 96 -15.44 -14.77 39.18
C LYS A 96 -16.02 -13.92 38.06
N ASP A 97 -16.22 -12.63 38.32
CA ASP A 97 -16.63 -11.68 37.30
C ASP A 97 -15.56 -11.65 36.20
N GLN A 98 -15.99 -11.87 34.97
CA GLN A 98 -15.09 -11.90 33.83
C GLN A 98 -15.46 -10.78 32.89
N GLU A 99 -14.54 -9.83 32.73
CA GLU A 99 -14.60 -8.95 31.57
C GLU A 99 -14.54 -9.81 30.31
N VAL A 100 -15.52 -9.60 29.44
CA VAL A 100 -15.62 -10.31 28.18
C VAL A 100 -14.57 -9.73 27.23
N LYS A 101 -13.35 -10.24 27.26
CA LYS A 101 -12.25 -9.74 26.41
C LYS A 101 -12.27 -10.27 24.98
N ASP A 102 -13.01 -11.36 24.73
CA ASP A 102 -13.04 -12.10 23.48
C ASP A 102 -14.26 -11.70 22.63
N PHE A 103 -14.28 -10.42 22.23
CA PHE A 103 -15.46 -9.75 21.68
C PHE A 103 -15.85 -10.20 20.27
N LYS A 104 -14.86 -10.60 19.45
CA LYS A 104 -14.98 -10.73 17.98
C LYS A 104 -16.09 -11.68 17.52
N PHE A 105 -16.49 -12.64 18.36
CA PHE A 105 -17.50 -13.65 17.99
C PHE A 105 -18.62 -13.86 19.01
N LYS A 106 -18.62 -13.12 20.13
CA LYS A 106 -19.56 -13.38 21.23
C LYS A 106 -20.44 -12.20 21.58
N THR A 107 -20.04 -10.96 21.27
CA THR A 107 -20.79 -9.76 21.64
C THR A 107 -21.33 -9.04 20.41
N LYS A 108 -22.63 -8.81 20.37
CA LYS A 108 -23.31 -8.01 19.36
C LYS A 108 -23.84 -6.73 20.00
N TYR A 109 -23.56 -5.60 19.35
CA TYR A 109 -24.09 -4.30 19.71
C TYR A 109 -25.16 -3.89 18.70
N THR A 110 -26.26 -3.32 19.16
CA THR A 110 -27.27 -2.68 18.32
C THR A 110 -27.65 -1.36 18.96
N ILE A 111 -27.39 -0.27 18.26
CA ILE A 111 -27.63 1.09 18.74
C ILE A 111 -28.92 1.58 18.12
N GLN A 112 -29.89 1.99 18.94
CA GLN A 112 -31.18 2.46 18.47
C GLN A 112 -31.39 3.92 18.91
N ASP A 113 -31.79 4.76 17.96
CA ASP A 113 -32.20 6.13 18.26
C ASP A 113 -33.51 6.10 19.06
N LYS A 114 -33.53 6.75 20.24
CA LYS A 114 -34.71 6.80 21.11
C LYS A 114 -35.80 7.70 20.55
N ASN A 115 -35.44 8.64 19.67
CA ASN A 115 -36.36 9.57 19.05
C ASN A 115 -36.91 9.05 17.71
N ASP A 116 -36.25 8.04 17.12
CA ASP A 116 -36.69 7.38 15.89
C ASP A 116 -36.30 5.90 15.90
N SER A 117 -37.20 5.05 16.40
CA SER A 117 -36.94 3.61 16.54
C SER A 117 -36.68 2.88 15.22
N SER A 118 -36.94 3.52 14.06
CA SER A 118 -36.63 2.96 12.74
C SER A 118 -35.14 3.09 12.39
N LYS A 119 -34.41 3.99 13.06
CA LYS A 119 -32.98 4.18 12.88
C LYS A 119 -32.19 3.31 13.85
N THR A 120 -31.45 2.38 13.27
CA THR A 120 -30.55 1.48 14.00
C THR A 120 -29.17 1.53 13.39
N TYR A 121 -28.16 1.48 14.25
CA TYR A 121 -26.75 1.59 13.89
C TYR A 121 -25.95 0.45 14.54
N ASN A 122 -24.80 0.14 13.95
CA ASN A 122 -23.81 -0.73 14.57
C ASN A 122 -22.91 0.08 15.53
N ALA A 123 -22.16 -0.62 16.38
CA ALA A 123 -21.29 -0.01 17.39
C ALA A 123 -20.19 0.90 16.82
N GLY A 124 -19.77 0.68 15.57
CA GLY A 124 -18.73 1.45 14.87
C GLY A 124 -19.26 2.44 13.83
N ASP A 125 -20.58 2.60 13.70
CA ASP A 125 -21.17 3.51 12.72
C ASP A 125 -21.18 4.96 13.23
N TYR A 126 -21.31 5.90 12.29
CA TYR A 126 -21.53 7.31 12.59
C TYR A 126 -22.89 7.52 13.27
N LEU A 127 -22.90 8.28 14.36
CA LEU A 127 -24.11 8.62 15.09
C LEU A 127 -24.35 10.14 15.04
N PRO A 128 -25.49 10.58 14.47
CA PRO A 128 -25.95 11.96 14.59
C PRO A 128 -26.26 12.33 16.04
N ALA A 129 -26.29 13.62 16.37
CA ALA A 129 -26.72 14.09 17.68
C ALA A 129 -28.16 13.64 18.02
N SER A 130 -28.31 12.77 19.03
CA SER A 130 -29.59 12.26 19.56
C SER A 130 -29.33 11.55 20.91
N SER A 131 -30.41 11.04 21.53
CA SER A 131 -30.31 10.12 22.67
C SER A 131 -30.49 8.68 22.17
N TYR A 132 -29.65 7.77 22.63
CA TYR A 132 -29.60 6.40 22.13
C TYR A 132 -29.77 5.38 23.25
N VAL A 133 -30.20 4.17 22.87
CA VAL A 133 -30.08 2.96 23.68
C VAL A 133 -29.16 1.98 22.94
N ALA A 134 -28.09 1.56 23.61
CA ALA A 134 -27.23 0.48 23.15
C ALA A 134 -27.75 -0.84 23.73
N GLN A 135 -28.12 -1.76 22.86
CA GLN A 135 -28.51 -3.13 23.21
C GLN A 135 -27.31 -4.05 22.98
N ILE A 136 -26.90 -4.77 24.03
CA ILE A 136 -25.74 -5.65 24.02
C ILE A 136 -26.24 -7.09 24.19
N GLU A 137 -25.89 -7.96 23.23
CA GLU A 137 -26.14 -9.40 23.31
C GLU A 137 -24.81 -10.14 23.44
N TYR A 138 -24.65 -10.98 24.45
CA TYR A 138 -23.48 -11.85 24.64
C TYR A 138 -23.88 -13.33 24.56
N ASN A 139 -23.12 -14.12 23.80
CA ASN A 139 -23.34 -15.56 23.66
C ASN A 139 -22.35 -16.38 24.50
N ALA A 140 -22.84 -16.92 25.62
CA ALA A 140 -22.11 -17.85 26.50
C ALA A 140 -22.79 -19.23 26.55
N GLY A 141 -23.21 -19.76 25.40
CA GLY A 141 -24.04 -20.98 25.30
C GLY A 141 -25.54 -20.71 25.51
N LYS A 142 -25.89 -19.58 26.13
CA LYS A 142 -27.21 -18.92 26.05
C LYS A 142 -26.99 -17.45 25.72
N ARG A 143 -27.98 -16.84 25.06
CA ARG A 143 -27.99 -15.40 24.76
C ARG A 143 -28.36 -14.62 26.02
N LEU A 144 -27.41 -13.85 26.55
CA LEU A 144 -27.64 -12.88 27.59
C LEU A 144 -27.75 -11.49 26.96
N ARG A 145 -28.53 -10.61 27.58
CA ARG A 145 -28.79 -9.26 27.06
C ARG A 145 -28.66 -8.22 28.16
N ALA A 146 -28.16 -7.06 27.78
CA ALA A 146 -28.12 -5.85 28.60
C ALA A 146 -28.44 -4.64 27.72
N SER A 147 -28.80 -3.52 28.34
CA SER A 147 -28.96 -2.26 27.63
C SER A 147 -28.46 -1.11 28.48
N VAL A 148 -27.88 -0.11 27.82
CA VAL A 148 -27.38 1.11 28.43
C VAL A 148 -27.80 2.30 27.57
N ASN A 149 -28.11 3.43 28.21
CA ASN A 149 -28.42 4.66 27.52
C ASN A 149 -27.17 5.52 27.40
N PHE A 150 -27.09 6.30 26.34
CA PHE A 150 -26.07 7.34 26.18
C PHE A 150 -26.59 8.44 25.25
N GLU A 151 -25.88 9.56 25.21
CA GLU A 151 -26.24 10.70 24.37
C GLU A 151 -25.10 11.09 23.44
N VAL A 152 -25.46 11.44 22.21
CA VAL A 152 -24.56 12.08 21.26
C VAL A 152 -24.95 13.55 21.17
N ILE A 153 -24.02 14.44 21.47
CA ILE A 153 -24.24 15.88 21.47
C ILE A 153 -23.45 16.58 20.37
N LYS A 154 -23.98 17.67 19.85
CA LYS A 154 -23.20 18.56 18.99
C LYS A 154 -22.09 19.21 19.82
N GLY A 155 -20.86 18.79 19.57
CA GLY A 155 -19.68 19.38 20.20
C GLY A 155 -19.34 20.75 19.61
N ASN A 156 -18.43 21.46 20.28
CA ASN A 156 -17.75 22.58 19.64
C ASN A 156 -16.72 22.00 18.66
N VAL A 157 -17.03 22.06 17.37
CA VAL A 157 -16.13 21.61 16.30
C VAL A 157 -15.29 22.81 15.88
N GLU A 158 -13.98 22.71 16.08
CA GLU A 158 -13.06 23.77 15.70
C GLU A 158 -12.68 23.65 14.21
N ASN A 159 -12.32 24.76 13.58
CA ASN A 159 -11.61 24.68 12.30
C ASN A 159 -10.16 24.29 12.58
N GLY A 160 -9.70 23.24 11.92
CA GLY A 160 -8.30 22.82 11.96
C GLY A 160 -7.42 23.84 11.27
N GLU A 161 -6.34 24.23 11.94
CA GLU A 161 -5.33 25.18 11.49
C GLU A 161 -3.95 24.70 11.95
N GLU A 162 -2.87 25.33 11.47
CA GLU A 162 -1.50 24.96 11.83
C GLU A 162 -1.26 25.06 13.35
N ASN A 163 -0.85 23.96 13.99
CA ASN A 163 -0.76 23.76 15.45
C ASN A 163 -2.11 23.83 16.19
N LYS A 164 -3.22 23.62 15.48
CA LYS A 164 -4.58 23.50 16.02
C LYS A 164 -5.33 22.40 15.27
N GLY A 165 -5.16 21.17 15.70
CA GLY A 165 -5.67 19.94 15.08
C GLY A 165 -4.62 19.23 14.22
N TYR A 166 -3.79 19.98 13.49
CA TYR A 166 -2.69 19.40 12.71
C TYR A 166 -1.46 20.32 12.67
N LYS A 167 -0.31 19.71 12.33
CA LYS A 167 0.95 20.39 12.03
C LYS A 167 1.49 19.96 10.67
N THR A 168 1.92 20.91 9.84
CA THR A 168 2.44 20.62 8.51
C THR A 168 3.95 20.39 8.54
N TYR A 169 4.42 19.37 7.83
CA TYR A 169 5.83 19.07 7.63
C TYR A 169 6.17 19.20 6.15
N SER A 170 7.30 19.81 5.85
CA SER A 170 7.81 19.94 4.48
C SER A 170 8.69 18.74 4.10
N ALA A 171 8.79 18.44 2.80
CA ALA A 171 9.78 17.49 2.29
C ALA A 171 11.21 17.87 2.74
N ALA A 172 11.55 19.16 2.80
CA ALA A 172 12.87 19.61 3.25
C ALA A 172 13.19 19.17 4.70
N GLU A 173 12.19 19.14 5.59
CA GLU A 173 12.36 18.66 6.98
C GLU A 173 12.55 17.13 7.05
N LEU A 174 11.98 16.41 6.08
CA LEU A 174 12.04 14.95 5.97
C LEU A 174 13.19 14.43 5.09
N GLU A 175 13.91 15.31 4.40
CA GLU A 175 14.97 14.95 3.44
C GLU A 175 16.04 14.02 4.02
N LYS A 176 16.33 14.15 5.32
CA LYS A 176 17.27 13.26 6.04
C LYS A 176 16.80 11.80 6.12
N TYR A 177 15.51 11.54 5.89
CA TYR A 177 14.86 10.24 5.84
C TYR A 177 14.50 9.79 4.42
N SER A 178 15.01 10.46 3.37
CA SER A 178 14.82 9.99 2.00
C SER A 178 15.38 8.58 1.83
N ILE A 179 14.64 7.72 1.11
CA ILE A 179 14.99 6.31 0.91
C ILE A 179 16.36 6.10 0.26
N SER A 180 16.82 7.05 -0.56
CA SER A 180 18.15 7.00 -1.17
C SER A 180 19.29 7.01 -0.14
N LYS A 181 19.02 7.45 1.09
CA LYS A 181 19.98 7.44 2.21
C LYS A 181 19.91 6.15 3.03
N PHE A 182 18.89 5.30 2.86
CA PHE A 182 18.61 4.14 3.71
C PHE A 182 18.75 2.82 2.96
N ASN A 183 19.99 2.40 2.73
CA ASN A 183 20.32 1.17 1.99
C ASN A 183 19.67 -0.10 2.57
N GLY A 184 19.52 -0.19 3.90
CA GLY A 184 18.88 -1.33 4.55
C GLY A 184 17.35 -1.35 4.46
N ILE A 185 16.73 -0.23 4.06
CA ILE A 185 15.28 -0.10 3.88
C ILE A 185 14.91 -0.23 2.40
N ALA A 186 15.68 0.38 1.50
CA ALA A 186 15.43 0.35 0.06
C ALA A 186 15.37 -1.09 -0.49
N THR A 187 14.51 -1.32 -1.49
CA THR A 187 14.52 -2.59 -2.23
C THR A 187 15.80 -2.73 -3.07
N LEU A 188 16.18 -3.98 -3.35
CA LEU A 188 17.36 -4.36 -4.13
C LEU A 188 18.67 -3.81 -3.54
N ASP A 189 18.75 -3.70 -2.22
CA ASP A 189 19.89 -3.13 -1.49
C ASP A 189 20.20 -1.67 -1.92
N GLY A 190 21.14 -1.02 -1.25
CA GLY A 190 21.53 0.36 -1.49
C GLY A 190 22.07 0.68 -2.90
N HIS A 191 22.39 1.98 -3.12
CA HIS A 191 22.89 2.53 -4.39
C HIS A 191 21.87 2.38 -5.53
N GLY A 192 20.68 2.94 -5.29
CA GLY A 192 19.59 2.98 -6.26
C GLY A 192 19.59 4.28 -7.05
N MET A 193 18.72 4.34 -8.05
CA MET A 193 18.45 5.56 -8.80
C MET A 193 18.01 6.67 -7.83
N PRO A 194 18.55 7.90 -7.95
CA PRO A 194 18.07 9.03 -7.14
C PRO A 194 16.59 9.29 -7.38
N SER A 195 15.83 9.53 -6.31
CA SER A 195 14.40 9.83 -6.41
C SER A 195 14.09 11.32 -6.61
N VAL A 196 15.08 12.20 -6.62
CA VAL A 196 14.89 13.65 -6.77
C VAL A 196 15.99 14.26 -7.65
N GLY A 197 15.69 15.40 -8.24
CA GLY A 197 16.62 16.16 -9.09
C GLY A 197 16.60 15.69 -10.55
N GLU A 198 17.68 16.01 -11.24
CA GLU A 198 17.90 15.67 -12.65
C GLU A 198 18.58 14.31 -12.75
N VAL A 199 17.86 13.30 -13.22
CA VAL A 199 18.38 11.94 -13.34
C VAL A 199 18.38 11.52 -14.79
N LYS A 200 19.54 11.07 -15.27
CA LYS A 200 19.66 10.52 -16.63
C LYS A 200 19.72 9.01 -16.58
N ILE A 201 18.94 8.36 -17.43
CA ILE A 201 18.95 6.91 -17.61
C ILE A 201 19.43 6.50 -19.00
N LEU A 202 19.98 5.29 -19.11
CA LEU A 202 20.44 4.70 -20.37
C LEU A 202 19.47 3.63 -20.86
N VAL A 203 18.77 3.91 -21.96
CA VAL A 203 17.90 2.94 -22.63
C VAL A 203 18.68 2.23 -23.74
N ILE A 204 18.91 0.93 -23.56
CA ILE A 204 19.73 0.11 -24.44
C ILE A 204 18.84 -0.99 -25.06
N PRO A 205 18.46 -0.85 -26.34
CA PRO A 205 17.85 -1.94 -27.08
C PRO A 205 18.84 -3.09 -27.20
N VAL A 206 18.40 -4.33 -26.93
CA VAL A 206 19.24 -5.52 -27.05
C VAL A 206 18.68 -6.48 -28.08
N GLU A 207 19.57 -7.00 -28.90
CA GLU A 207 19.30 -8.02 -29.91
C GLU A 207 20.18 -9.25 -29.68
N PHE A 208 19.76 -10.37 -30.24
CA PHE A 208 20.53 -11.61 -30.24
C PHE A 208 20.98 -11.94 -31.66
N THR A 209 21.79 -12.97 -31.86
CA THR A 209 22.27 -13.31 -33.22
C THR A 209 21.15 -13.76 -34.16
N ASN A 210 20.05 -14.29 -33.62
CA ASN A 210 18.87 -14.77 -34.36
C ASN A 210 17.65 -13.84 -34.32
N THR A 211 17.60 -12.87 -33.39
CA THR A 211 16.48 -11.93 -33.24
C THR A 211 16.96 -10.49 -33.35
N LYS A 212 16.37 -9.75 -34.30
CA LYS A 212 16.80 -8.40 -34.70
C LYS A 212 15.61 -7.46 -34.77
N PHE A 213 15.80 -6.22 -34.34
CA PHE A 213 14.86 -5.14 -34.64
C PHE A 213 14.89 -4.89 -36.14
N THR A 214 13.71 -4.92 -36.76
CA THR A 214 13.61 -4.84 -38.23
C THR A 214 13.82 -3.41 -38.72
N ASP A 215 13.40 -2.42 -37.93
CA ASP A 215 13.58 -1.00 -38.20
C ASP A 215 14.12 -0.32 -36.93
N VAL A 216 15.43 -0.06 -36.92
CA VAL A 216 16.14 0.50 -35.76
C VAL A 216 15.64 1.91 -35.43
N GLU A 217 15.31 2.73 -36.43
CA GLU A 217 14.83 4.09 -36.20
C GLU A 217 13.42 4.08 -35.63
N GLN A 218 12.54 3.20 -36.13
CA GLN A 218 11.22 3.00 -35.54
C GLN A 218 11.33 2.46 -34.10
N THR A 219 12.24 1.51 -33.84
CA THR A 219 12.48 1.01 -32.47
C THR A 219 12.91 2.14 -31.54
N LYS A 220 13.86 2.97 -31.97
CA LYS A 220 14.29 4.13 -31.17
C LYS A 220 13.15 5.14 -30.97
N ALA A 221 12.30 5.38 -31.97
CA ALA A 221 11.16 6.28 -31.83
C ALA A 221 10.15 5.78 -30.78
N ILE A 222 9.78 4.49 -30.81
CA ILE A 222 8.88 3.86 -29.84
C ILE A 222 9.46 3.93 -28.43
N LEU A 223 10.76 3.62 -28.26
CA LEU A 223 11.40 3.72 -26.95
C LEU A 223 11.50 5.17 -26.48
N ASN A 224 11.78 6.12 -27.36
CA ASN A 224 11.74 7.53 -26.96
C ASN A 224 10.34 7.95 -26.53
N GLU A 225 9.27 7.44 -27.16
CA GLU A 225 7.90 7.68 -26.69
C GLU A 225 7.66 7.06 -25.31
N ALA A 226 8.06 5.80 -25.09
CA ALA A 226 7.84 5.11 -23.83
C ALA A 226 8.57 5.78 -22.65
N PHE A 227 9.80 6.26 -22.88
CA PHE A 227 10.67 6.75 -21.83
C PHE A 227 10.68 8.27 -21.68
N PHE A 228 10.54 9.04 -22.78
CA PHE A 228 10.90 10.47 -22.79
C PHE A 228 9.89 11.39 -23.50
N ALA A 229 8.77 10.89 -24.03
CA ALA A 229 7.75 11.75 -24.63
C ALA A 229 7.05 12.64 -23.59
N SER A 230 6.56 13.79 -24.05
CA SER A 230 5.64 14.60 -23.26
C SER A 230 4.24 13.97 -23.22
N SER A 231 3.43 14.30 -22.20
CA SER A 231 2.09 13.70 -22.00
C SER A 231 1.12 13.90 -23.16
N ASP A 232 1.31 14.93 -24.00
CA ASP A 232 0.45 15.18 -25.17
C ASP A 232 0.85 14.38 -26.41
N GLU A 233 2.06 13.81 -26.43
CA GLU A 233 2.59 13.00 -27.53
C GLU A 233 2.25 11.51 -27.40
N THR A 234 2.09 11.01 -26.17
CA THR A 234 1.74 9.62 -25.84
C THR A 234 0.25 9.47 -25.50
N PRO A 235 -0.35 8.27 -25.60
CA PRO A 235 -1.75 8.08 -25.19
C PRO A 235 -1.99 8.35 -23.70
N TRP A 236 -1.05 7.98 -22.83
CA TRP A 236 -1.12 8.20 -21.38
C TRP A 236 0.07 9.04 -20.90
N GLU A 237 1.10 8.38 -20.40
CA GLU A 237 2.33 8.98 -19.92
C GLU A 237 3.53 8.16 -20.42
N SER A 238 4.64 8.84 -20.63
CA SER A 238 5.96 8.21 -20.70
C SER A 238 6.52 8.10 -19.28
N LEU A 239 7.65 7.40 -19.12
CA LEU A 239 8.38 7.40 -17.85
C LEU A 239 8.67 8.83 -17.36
N SER A 240 9.21 9.67 -18.25
CA SER A 240 9.57 11.06 -17.93
C SER A 240 8.34 11.87 -17.52
N SER A 241 7.26 11.83 -18.32
CA SER A 241 6.08 12.66 -18.06
C SER A 241 5.27 12.18 -16.86
N TYR A 242 5.24 10.87 -16.59
CA TYR A 242 4.64 10.31 -15.38
C TYR A 242 5.37 10.81 -14.13
N TYR A 243 6.69 10.63 -14.05
CA TYR A 243 7.44 11.01 -12.85
C TYR A 243 7.55 12.53 -12.67
N GLU A 244 7.53 13.31 -13.75
CA GLU A 244 7.39 14.77 -13.68
C GLU A 244 6.10 15.16 -12.93
N LYS A 245 4.96 14.56 -13.30
CA LYS A 245 3.66 14.82 -12.68
C LYS A 245 3.57 14.24 -11.27
N ALA A 246 3.86 12.96 -11.10
CA ALA A 246 3.72 12.25 -9.83
C ALA A 246 4.62 12.82 -8.74
N SER A 247 5.82 13.31 -9.11
CA SER A 247 6.75 13.94 -8.18
C SER A 247 6.50 15.43 -7.93
N PHE A 248 5.54 16.05 -8.62
CA PHE A 248 5.30 17.50 -8.57
C PHE A 248 6.55 18.30 -8.99
N GLY A 249 7.23 17.85 -10.04
CA GLY A 249 8.46 18.45 -10.56
C GLY A 249 9.64 18.36 -9.58
N LYS A 250 9.69 17.33 -8.73
CA LYS A 250 10.83 17.06 -7.84
C LYS A 250 11.83 16.10 -8.44
N LEU A 251 11.41 15.31 -9.43
CA LEU A 251 12.22 14.36 -10.18
C LEU A 251 12.02 14.62 -11.67
N HIS A 252 13.13 14.81 -12.37
CA HIS A 252 13.19 15.01 -13.81
C HIS A 252 13.99 13.86 -14.41
N ILE A 253 13.30 12.92 -15.05
CA ILE A 253 13.95 11.78 -15.72
C ILE A 253 14.17 12.15 -17.18
N SER A 254 15.42 12.10 -17.62
CA SER A 254 15.82 12.25 -19.02
C SER A 254 16.82 11.16 -19.40
N GLY A 255 17.34 11.17 -20.62
CA GLY A 255 18.31 10.16 -21.03
C GLY A 255 18.43 10.04 -22.53
N MET A 256 18.83 8.85 -22.97
CA MET A 256 18.88 8.52 -24.39
C MET A 256 18.54 7.07 -24.66
N VAL A 257 18.00 6.84 -25.86
CA VAL A 257 17.91 5.51 -26.46
C VAL A 257 19.11 5.29 -27.38
N THR A 258 19.92 4.28 -27.08
CA THR A 258 21.13 3.96 -27.86
C THR A 258 20.81 3.21 -29.15
N ASP A 259 21.82 3.04 -30.00
CA ASP A 259 21.74 2.01 -31.05
C ASP A 259 21.67 0.61 -30.40
N PRO A 260 21.05 -0.39 -31.05
CA PRO A 260 20.94 -1.72 -30.48
C PRO A 260 22.29 -2.38 -30.23
N TYR A 261 22.45 -2.95 -29.03
CA TYR A 261 23.57 -3.84 -28.70
C TYR A 261 23.22 -5.26 -29.12
N THR A 262 24.10 -5.91 -29.91
CA THR A 262 23.95 -7.32 -30.27
C THR A 262 24.72 -8.20 -29.28
N TYR A 263 24.01 -9.02 -28.51
CA TYR A 263 24.61 -10.09 -27.73
C TYR A 263 25.13 -11.21 -28.65
N ASP A 264 26.25 -11.82 -28.27
CA ASP A 264 27.06 -12.70 -29.12
C ASP A 264 26.49 -14.12 -29.30
N LYS A 265 25.29 -14.39 -28.76
CA LYS A 265 24.59 -15.68 -28.84
C LYS A 265 23.16 -15.50 -29.31
N ALA A 266 22.54 -16.58 -29.79
CA ALA A 266 21.10 -16.60 -30.04
C ALA A 266 20.34 -16.65 -28.70
N ASP A 267 19.14 -16.08 -28.65
CA ASP A 267 18.28 -16.16 -27.46
C ASP A 267 17.88 -17.61 -27.14
N THR A 268 17.76 -18.47 -28.16
CA THR A 268 17.49 -19.91 -28.01
C THR A 268 18.64 -20.72 -27.39
N GLU A 269 19.83 -20.12 -27.28
CA GLU A 269 20.99 -20.75 -26.62
C GLU A 269 21.09 -20.42 -25.13
N ILE A 270 20.24 -19.51 -24.64
CA ILE A 270 20.19 -19.10 -23.24
C ILE A 270 19.20 -19.99 -22.50
N ASP A 271 19.65 -20.56 -21.38
CA ASP A 271 18.78 -21.31 -20.47
C ASP A 271 17.76 -20.36 -19.83
N ASP A 272 16.46 -20.66 -20.00
CA ASP A 272 15.35 -19.87 -19.47
C ASP A 272 15.48 -19.63 -17.96
N SER A 273 16.07 -20.55 -17.20
CA SER A 273 16.24 -20.41 -15.75
C SER A 273 17.43 -19.52 -15.33
N ASN A 274 18.30 -19.13 -16.26
CA ASN A 274 19.53 -18.39 -15.97
C ASN A 274 19.32 -16.86 -15.92
N THR A 275 18.64 -16.36 -14.89
CA THR A 275 18.39 -14.91 -14.74
C THR A 275 19.65 -14.06 -14.64
N ASN A 276 20.81 -14.63 -14.29
CA ASN A 276 22.09 -13.93 -14.26
C ASN A 276 22.55 -13.43 -15.64
N ILE A 277 22.02 -13.99 -16.73
CA ILE A 277 22.37 -13.56 -18.09
C ILE A 277 21.99 -12.09 -18.35
N SER A 278 20.88 -11.61 -17.76
CA SER A 278 20.49 -10.19 -17.85
C SER A 278 21.59 -9.26 -17.32
N ARG A 279 22.21 -9.62 -16.20
CA ARG A 279 23.30 -8.88 -15.54
C ARG A 279 24.56 -8.91 -16.41
N GLU A 280 24.87 -10.06 -17.01
CA GLU A 280 26.00 -10.19 -17.95
C GLU A 280 25.78 -9.31 -19.19
N ILE A 281 24.60 -9.36 -19.79
CA ILE A 281 24.25 -8.59 -20.98
C ILE A 281 24.33 -7.09 -20.68
N ALA A 282 23.77 -6.62 -19.57
CA ALA A 282 23.85 -5.21 -19.18
C ALA A 282 25.31 -4.75 -19.00
N LEU A 283 26.15 -5.56 -18.34
CA LEU A 283 27.57 -5.25 -18.19
C LEU A 283 28.30 -5.16 -19.54
N LYS A 284 28.05 -6.13 -20.44
CA LYS A 284 28.65 -6.13 -21.78
C LYS A 284 28.16 -4.95 -22.61
N ALA A 285 26.88 -4.64 -22.58
CA ALA A 285 26.28 -3.53 -23.32
C ALA A 285 26.83 -2.17 -22.84
N VAL A 286 26.93 -1.96 -21.52
CA VAL A 286 27.54 -0.75 -20.96
C VAL A 286 29.03 -0.68 -21.32
N ASN A 287 29.77 -1.79 -21.27
CA ASN A 287 31.18 -1.80 -21.69
C ASN A 287 31.34 -1.51 -23.19
N TRP A 288 30.43 -1.96 -24.04
CA TRP A 288 30.39 -1.63 -25.45
C TRP A 288 30.18 -0.12 -25.66
N LEU A 289 29.21 0.48 -24.96
CA LEU A 289 28.99 1.93 -25.01
C LEU A 289 30.24 2.72 -24.56
N LYS A 290 30.89 2.30 -23.48
CA LYS A 290 32.12 2.95 -22.98
C LYS A 290 33.28 2.82 -23.94
N ASN A 291 33.63 1.60 -24.31
CA ASN A 291 34.91 1.29 -24.95
C ASN A 291 34.85 1.42 -26.47
N GLU A 292 33.72 1.06 -27.08
CA GLU A 292 33.58 1.06 -28.54
C GLU A 292 32.85 2.30 -29.05
N LYS A 293 31.86 2.81 -28.30
CA LYS A 293 31.14 4.04 -28.66
C LYS A 293 31.72 5.31 -28.02
N GLY A 294 32.64 5.17 -27.06
CA GLY A 294 33.31 6.29 -26.41
C GLY A 294 32.38 7.14 -25.55
N MET A 295 31.28 6.56 -25.05
CA MET A 295 30.30 7.28 -24.24
C MET A 295 30.84 7.52 -22.82
N ASP A 296 30.67 8.76 -22.35
CA ASP A 296 31.02 9.16 -20.99
C ASP A 296 29.87 8.87 -20.03
N MET A 297 30.09 7.97 -19.07
CA MET A 297 29.04 7.56 -18.14
C MET A 297 28.88 8.51 -16.95
N ARG A 298 29.74 9.53 -16.80
CA ARG A 298 29.64 10.50 -15.70
C ARG A 298 28.37 11.35 -15.74
N ASP A 299 27.77 11.47 -16.93
CA ASP A 299 26.50 12.19 -17.09
C ASP A 299 25.29 11.42 -16.53
N TYR A 300 25.46 10.14 -16.19
CA TYR A 300 24.43 9.23 -15.70
C TYR A 300 24.70 8.78 -14.26
N ASP A 301 25.43 9.56 -13.48
CA ASP A 301 25.77 9.34 -12.06
C ASP A 301 25.49 10.64 -11.29
N ALA A 302 24.20 10.96 -11.16
CA ALA A 302 23.73 12.25 -10.66
C ALA A 302 24.09 12.45 -9.17
N ASP A 303 24.08 11.38 -8.38
CA ASP A 303 24.41 11.40 -6.96
C ASP A 303 25.90 11.16 -6.65
N LYS A 304 26.70 10.80 -7.67
CA LYS A 304 28.15 10.60 -7.59
C LYS A 304 28.54 9.43 -6.69
N ASP A 305 27.71 8.40 -6.63
CA ASP A 305 28.03 7.18 -5.90
C ASP A 305 28.95 6.22 -6.70
N GLY A 306 29.20 6.55 -7.97
CA GLY A 306 30.07 5.81 -8.87
C GLY A 306 29.34 4.73 -9.66
N TYR A 307 28.01 4.69 -9.63
CA TYR A 307 27.19 3.84 -10.46
C TYR A 307 26.40 4.67 -11.49
N ILE A 308 25.96 3.99 -12.55
CA ILE A 308 24.97 4.55 -13.46
C ILE A 308 23.61 4.50 -12.74
N ASP A 309 22.94 5.64 -12.64
CA ASP A 309 21.68 5.84 -11.91
C ASP A 309 20.60 4.86 -12.37
N GLY A 310 20.49 4.65 -13.68
CA GLY A 310 19.53 3.70 -14.25
C GLY A 310 19.89 3.15 -15.62
N ILE A 311 19.78 1.83 -15.77
CA ILE A 311 20.00 1.11 -17.03
C ILE A 311 18.72 0.37 -17.42
N GLU A 312 18.19 0.72 -18.58
CA GLU A 312 16.96 0.20 -19.13
C GLU A 312 17.30 -0.72 -20.30
N ILE A 313 17.24 -2.04 -20.09
CA ILE A 313 17.48 -3.00 -21.16
C ILE A 313 16.16 -3.41 -21.80
N VAL A 314 15.95 -3.07 -23.07
CA VAL A 314 14.77 -3.52 -23.82
C VAL A 314 15.18 -4.52 -24.90
N TYR A 315 14.92 -5.80 -24.68
CA TYR A 315 15.40 -6.87 -25.56
C TYR A 315 14.33 -7.39 -26.53
N ASN A 316 14.77 -7.78 -27.72
CA ASN A 316 13.95 -8.47 -28.71
C ASN A 316 14.19 -9.97 -28.67
N THR A 317 13.14 -10.76 -28.47
CA THR A 317 13.23 -12.22 -28.34
C THR A 317 12.20 -12.95 -29.19
N SER A 318 12.56 -14.17 -29.60
CA SER A 318 11.71 -15.16 -30.25
C SER A 318 10.92 -16.01 -29.25
N HIS A 319 11.27 -15.93 -27.96
CA HIS A 319 10.58 -16.62 -26.89
C HIS A 319 9.19 -16.04 -26.69
N LEU A 320 8.21 -16.94 -26.54
CA LEU A 320 6.86 -16.55 -26.15
C LEU A 320 6.90 -15.87 -24.78
N THR A 321 5.91 -15.03 -24.51
CA THR A 321 5.69 -14.50 -23.18
C THR A 321 5.50 -15.68 -22.21
N PRO A 322 6.27 -15.78 -21.11
CA PRO A 322 6.03 -16.81 -20.11
C PRO A 322 4.58 -16.73 -19.65
N SER A 323 3.89 -17.87 -19.55
CA SER A 323 2.43 -17.84 -19.34
C SER A 323 2.01 -17.77 -17.87
N GLY A 324 2.94 -17.82 -16.91
CA GLY A 324 2.65 -17.81 -15.46
C GLY A 324 1.69 -18.91 -14.96
N ALA A 325 1.21 -19.79 -15.84
CA ALA A 325 -0.01 -20.59 -15.67
C ALA A 325 0.23 -22.11 -15.70
N SER A 326 1.49 -22.57 -15.57
CA SER A 326 1.76 -24.01 -15.53
C SER A 326 2.65 -24.37 -14.36
N GLY A 327 2.13 -25.23 -13.48
CA GLY A 327 2.90 -26.01 -12.49
C GLY A 327 3.88 -27.01 -13.12
N THR A 328 4.42 -26.71 -14.30
CA THR A 328 5.53 -27.41 -14.94
C THR A 328 6.58 -26.39 -15.36
N THR A 329 7.63 -26.28 -14.53
CA THR A 329 8.96 -25.74 -14.83
C THR A 329 9.04 -24.34 -15.45
N SER A 330 8.98 -23.32 -14.58
CA SER A 330 9.90 -22.16 -14.45
C SER A 330 9.14 -20.85 -14.19
N ASP A 331 8.70 -20.64 -12.94
CA ASP A 331 8.26 -19.33 -12.43
C ASP A 331 9.41 -18.29 -12.43
N ASN A 332 10.65 -18.72 -12.70
CA ASN A 332 11.84 -17.90 -12.90
C ASN A 332 12.30 -17.99 -14.35
N SER A 333 11.56 -17.37 -15.26
CA SER A 333 12.03 -17.22 -16.64
C SER A 333 12.84 -15.92 -16.76
N THR A 334 14.06 -16.04 -17.26
CA THR A 334 14.90 -14.94 -17.74
C THR A 334 14.15 -14.04 -18.72
N TRP A 335 13.13 -14.56 -19.40
CA TRP A 335 12.34 -13.84 -20.39
C TRP A 335 11.10 -13.16 -19.77
N TRP A 336 11.09 -12.92 -18.47
CA TRP A 336 10.12 -12.06 -17.77
C TRP A 336 10.71 -10.67 -17.52
N ASN A 337 9.84 -9.69 -17.23
CA ASN A 337 10.26 -8.34 -16.86
C ASN A 337 10.63 -8.29 -15.37
N TYR A 338 11.77 -7.69 -15.02
CA TYR A 338 12.14 -7.49 -13.61
C TYR A 338 13.28 -6.47 -13.44
N THR A 339 13.30 -5.81 -12.29
CA THR A 339 14.42 -4.96 -11.85
C THR A 339 15.43 -5.75 -11.01
N THR A 340 16.73 -5.51 -11.23
CA THR A 340 17.81 -6.14 -10.46
C THR A 340 19.09 -5.30 -10.44
N ASN A 341 20.14 -5.81 -9.79
CA ASN A 341 21.46 -5.19 -9.77
C ASN A 341 22.46 -5.95 -10.65
N ALA A 342 23.04 -5.32 -11.67
CA ALA A 342 24.28 -5.74 -12.28
C ALA A 342 25.47 -5.64 -11.30
N ALA A 343 26.58 -6.29 -11.64
CA ALA A 343 27.77 -6.41 -10.78
C ALA A 343 28.93 -5.50 -11.21
N GLY A 344 28.63 -4.31 -11.72
CA GLY A 344 29.65 -3.31 -12.05
C GLY A 344 30.34 -2.78 -10.79
N ALA A 345 31.57 -2.30 -10.94
CA ALA A 345 32.30 -1.67 -9.84
C ALA A 345 31.99 -0.17 -9.75
N ALA A 346 31.79 0.35 -8.54
CA ALA A 346 31.64 1.80 -8.31
C ALA A 346 32.91 2.54 -8.74
N ASN A 347 32.75 3.59 -9.55
CA ASN A 347 33.82 4.49 -9.93
C ASN A 347 33.27 5.83 -10.42
N VAL A 348 33.38 6.88 -9.59
CA VAL A 348 32.90 8.25 -9.91
C VAL A 348 33.49 8.88 -11.17
N ASN A 349 34.60 8.37 -11.69
CA ASN A 349 35.20 8.85 -12.95
C ASN A 349 34.84 7.98 -14.15
N ASN A 350 34.26 6.80 -13.93
CA ASN A 350 33.82 5.87 -14.96
C ASN A 350 32.67 4.98 -14.42
N PRO A 351 31.48 5.56 -14.17
CA PRO A 351 30.44 4.91 -13.37
C PRO A 351 30.05 3.51 -13.82
N GLY A 352 29.94 2.57 -12.89
CA GLY A 352 29.68 1.15 -13.16
C GLY A 352 28.21 0.83 -13.38
N ALA A 353 27.92 -0.22 -14.14
CA ALA A 353 26.54 -0.71 -14.27
C ALA A 353 26.08 -1.38 -12.98
N ARG A 354 24.97 -0.91 -12.40
CA ARG A 354 24.36 -1.51 -11.22
C ARG A 354 22.85 -1.63 -11.35
N ARG A 355 22.07 -0.59 -11.08
CA ARG A 355 20.61 -0.68 -11.11
C ARG A 355 20.13 -0.85 -12.55
N MET A 356 19.37 -1.91 -12.81
CA MET A 356 18.86 -2.18 -14.15
C MET A 356 17.45 -2.75 -14.16
N PHE A 357 16.67 -2.34 -15.16
CA PHE A 357 15.42 -3.00 -15.55
C PHE A 357 15.68 -3.85 -16.80
N TRP A 358 15.24 -5.11 -16.76
CA TRP A 358 15.28 -6.05 -17.88
C TRP A 358 13.88 -6.23 -18.44
N SER A 359 13.65 -5.74 -19.66
CA SER A 359 12.31 -5.61 -20.24
C SER A 359 12.21 -6.16 -21.65
N ARG A 360 11.10 -6.83 -21.96
CA ARG A 360 10.86 -7.34 -23.31
C ARG A 360 10.22 -6.28 -24.20
N TRP A 361 10.61 -6.28 -25.47
CA TRP A 361 10.06 -5.39 -26.50
C TRP A 361 8.53 -5.47 -26.64
N ASP A 362 7.93 -6.66 -26.51
CA ASP A 362 6.49 -6.85 -26.66
C ASP A 362 5.66 -6.23 -25.52
N TYR A 363 6.24 -6.02 -24.33
CA TYR A 363 5.55 -5.33 -23.23
C TYR A 363 5.46 -3.81 -23.47
N VAL A 364 6.46 -3.24 -24.15
CA VAL A 364 6.44 -1.82 -24.53
C VAL A 364 5.49 -1.56 -25.70
N THR A 365 5.18 -2.57 -26.51
CA THR A 365 4.45 -2.43 -27.79
C THR A 365 3.08 -3.11 -27.82
N ASN A 366 2.55 -3.47 -26.66
CA ASN A 366 1.25 -4.14 -26.53
C ASN A 366 0.30 -3.39 -25.58
N SER A 367 0.05 -2.10 -25.87
CA SER A 367 -0.84 -1.26 -25.06
C SER A 367 -2.30 -1.74 -24.96
N TYR A 368 -2.96 -1.33 -23.88
CA TYR A 368 -4.41 -1.41 -23.68
C TYR A 368 -5.22 -0.37 -24.50
N TYR A 369 -4.64 0.77 -24.86
CA TYR A 369 -5.36 1.89 -25.51
C TYR A 369 -5.24 1.89 -27.04
N SER A 370 -5.54 0.74 -27.66
CA SER A 370 -5.45 0.57 -29.12
C SER A 370 -6.28 1.57 -29.95
N GLN A 371 -7.28 2.21 -29.34
CA GLN A 371 -8.15 3.21 -29.98
C GLN A 371 -7.66 4.66 -29.87
N SER A 372 -6.59 4.93 -29.12
CA SER A 372 -6.07 6.30 -28.98
C SER A 372 -5.56 6.85 -30.31
N ASN A 373 -5.82 8.14 -30.57
CA ASN A 373 -5.28 8.84 -31.73
C ASN A 373 -3.89 9.46 -31.49
N LYS A 374 -3.41 9.44 -30.25
CA LYS A 374 -2.04 9.88 -29.86
C LYS A 374 -1.05 8.72 -29.95
N GLY A 375 0.24 9.02 -29.94
CA GLY A 375 1.31 8.02 -29.91
C GLY A 375 1.54 7.23 -31.19
N ILE A 376 2.72 6.64 -31.29
CA ILE A 376 3.14 5.74 -32.35
C ILE A 376 2.30 4.47 -32.27
N SER A 377 1.87 3.98 -33.44
CA SER A 377 1.24 2.67 -33.55
C SER A 377 2.15 1.66 -34.24
N LEU A 378 2.31 0.51 -33.60
CA LEU A 378 2.97 -0.66 -34.17
C LEU A 378 1.95 -1.80 -34.24
N ASN A 379 1.66 -2.29 -35.45
CA ASN A 379 0.71 -3.39 -35.69
C ASN A 379 -0.70 -3.16 -35.06
N GLY A 380 -1.16 -1.92 -35.00
CA GLY A 380 -2.46 -1.56 -34.42
C GLY A 380 -2.49 -1.49 -32.89
N LYS A 381 -1.34 -1.63 -32.23
CA LYS A 381 -1.15 -1.35 -30.80
C LYS A 381 -0.35 -0.06 -30.62
N LYS A 382 -0.42 0.54 -29.43
CA LYS A 382 0.33 1.74 -29.05
C LYS A 382 1.48 1.35 -28.11
N VAL A 383 2.35 2.32 -27.84
CA VAL A 383 3.40 2.23 -26.83
C VAL A 383 2.75 2.13 -25.45
N ASP A 384 3.31 1.37 -24.51
CA ASP A 384 2.84 1.30 -23.11
C ASP A 384 4.01 1.42 -22.13
N ALA A 385 3.90 2.35 -21.18
CA ALA A 385 4.94 2.64 -20.19
C ALA A 385 4.62 2.15 -18.77
N HIS A 386 3.44 1.59 -18.47
CA HIS A 386 3.05 1.25 -17.09
C HIS A 386 4.06 0.33 -16.38
N THR A 387 4.52 -0.74 -17.05
CA THR A 387 5.54 -1.64 -16.47
C THR A 387 6.89 -0.95 -16.33
N ILE A 388 7.29 -0.09 -17.28
CA ILE A 388 8.52 0.70 -17.16
C ILE A 388 8.45 1.59 -15.92
N ILE A 389 7.34 2.29 -15.73
CA ILE A 389 7.11 3.19 -14.60
C ILE A 389 7.17 2.44 -13.26
N HIS A 390 6.47 1.31 -13.15
CA HIS A 390 6.49 0.45 -11.95
C HIS A 390 7.92 0.00 -11.58
N GLU A 391 8.64 -0.51 -12.57
CA GLU A 391 9.99 -1.07 -12.38
C GLU A 391 11.00 0.03 -12.03
N THR A 392 10.87 1.23 -12.61
CA THR A 392 11.64 2.40 -12.18
C THR A 392 11.36 2.78 -10.72
N GLY A 393 10.17 2.50 -10.18
CA GLY A 393 9.86 2.63 -8.75
C GLY A 393 10.79 1.77 -7.87
N HIS A 394 11.06 0.52 -8.28
CA HIS A 394 12.06 -0.33 -7.63
C HIS A 394 13.49 0.18 -7.82
N MET A 395 13.79 0.79 -8.96
CA MET A 395 15.10 1.42 -9.17
C MET A 395 15.39 2.50 -8.14
N MET A 396 14.36 3.26 -7.73
CA MET A 396 14.43 4.27 -6.67
C MET A 396 14.24 3.71 -5.24
N GLY A 397 13.91 2.42 -5.09
CA GLY A 397 13.91 1.73 -3.79
C GLY A 397 12.55 1.33 -3.22
N ALA A 398 11.42 1.62 -3.89
CA ALA A 398 10.10 1.19 -3.41
C ALA A 398 9.94 -0.34 -3.47
N PRO A 399 9.29 -0.97 -2.48
CA PRO A 399 8.87 -2.37 -2.58
C PRO A 399 7.65 -2.52 -3.48
N ASP A 400 7.33 -3.76 -3.84
CA ASP A 400 5.99 -4.11 -4.31
C ASP A 400 4.97 -3.99 -3.17
N TYR A 401 3.78 -3.51 -3.50
CA TYR A 401 2.65 -3.47 -2.57
C TYR A 401 1.62 -4.58 -2.80
N TYR A 402 1.76 -5.39 -3.86
CA TYR A 402 1.06 -6.66 -3.99
C TYR A 402 1.74 -7.77 -3.16
N SER A 403 1.02 -8.89 -2.96
CA SER A 403 1.57 -10.07 -2.32
C SER A 403 2.03 -11.11 -3.34
N TYR A 404 3.30 -11.53 -3.24
CA TYR A 404 3.82 -12.64 -4.05
C TYR A 404 3.23 -14.01 -3.66
N ASP A 405 2.58 -14.11 -2.49
CA ASP A 405 1.89 -15.34 -2.07
C ASP A 405 0.58 -15.55 -2.85
N LYS A 406 0.08 -14.52 -3.55
CA LYS A 406 -1.10 -14.56 -4.43
C LYS A 406 -2.40 -14.93 -3.69
N THR A 407 -2.44 -14.73 -2.38
CA THR A 407 -3.61 -15.00 -1.52
C THR A 407 -4.36 -13.75 -1.10
N GLU A 408 -3.76 -12.57 -1.32
CA GLU A 408 -4.26 -11.27 -0.87
C GLU A 408 -3.70 -10.12 -1.73
N GLY A 409 -4.34 -8.95 -1.65
CA GLY A 409 -3.96 -7.72 -2.35
C GLY A 409 -3.92 -6.52 -1.41
N PRO A 410 -2.87 -6.37 -0.59
CA PRO A 410 -2.86 -5.44 0.55
C PRO A 410 -3.11 -3.98 0.18
N ALA A 411 -2.63 -3.49 -0.97
CA ALA A 411 -2.87 -2.12 -1.44
C ALA A 411 -4.12 -1.95 -2.33
N GLY A 412 -4.93 -3.00 -2.49
CA GLY A 412 -6.24 -2.92 -3.13
C GLY A 412 -6.21 -2.82 -4.66
N CYS A 413 -5.07 -3.13 -5.29
CA CYS A 413 -4.83 -3.06 -6.73
C CYS A 413 -4.88 -1.65 -7.33
N VAL A 414 -4.85 -0.59 -6.52
CA VAL A 414 -5.06 0.81 -6.97
C VAL A 414 -3.83 1.70 -6.71
N ASP A 415 -2.64 1.13 -6.85
CA ASP A 415 -1.37 1.83 -6.68
C ASP A 415 -0.37 1.39 -7.76
N MET A 416 0.52 2.30 -8.16
CA MET A 416 1.55 2.04 -9.15
C MET A 416 2.45 0.86 -8.76
N MET A 417 2.78 0.69 -7.48
CA MET A 417 3.60 -0.43 -6.98
C MET A 417 2.78 -1.70 -6.66
N ASP A 418 1.47 -1.71 -6.93
CA ASP A 418 0.60 -2.89 -6.80
C ASP A 418 0.27 -3.46 -8.19
N ASN A 419 -0.52 -2.73 -8.99
CA ASN A 419 -1.09 -3.25 -10.23
C ASN A 419 -0.70 -2.43 -11.46
N ASN A 420 0.40 -1.67 -11.36
CA ASN A 420 0.94 -0.79 -12.39
C ASN A 420 -0.06 0.25 -12.89
N VAL A 421 -0.95 0.75 -12.03
CA VAL A 421 -1.95 1.76 -12.40
C VAL A 421 -1.98 2.89 -11.40
N GLY A 422 -2.40 4.06 -11.87
CA GLY A 422 -2.60 5.25 -11.07
C GLY A 422 -1.30 5.84 -10.56
N ASP A 423 -1.44 6.66 -9.52
CA ASP A 423 -0.34 7.35 -8.87
C ASP A 423 0.34 6.46 -7.81
N HIS A 424 1.48 6.93 -7.30
CA HIS A 424 2.03 6.45 -6.04
C HIS A 424 1.21 6.99 -4.86
N ASN A 425 0.91 6.16 -3.86
CA ASN A 425 0.33 6.61 -2.59
C ASN A 425 1.26 7.56 -1.82
N ALA A 426 0.69 8.28 -0.84
CA ALA A 426 1.45 9.29 -0.11
C ALA A 426 2.61 8.74 0.75
N TYR A 427 2.60 7.45 1.16
CA TYR A 427 3.74 6.86 1.88
C TYR A 427 4.96 6.79 0.96
N THR A 428 4.77 6.31 -0.27
CA THR A 428 5.83 6.27 -1.28
C THR A 428 6.37 7.65 -1.60
N LYS A 429 5.49 8.62 -1.88
CA LYS A 429 5.91 10.00 -2.18
C LYS A 429 6.61 10.67 -1.00
N MET A 430 6.24 10.32 0.22
CA MET A 430 6.91 10.83 1.43
C MET A 430 8.32 10.27 1.57
N PHE A 431 8.55 8.95 1.44
CA PHE A 431 9.91 8.39 1.55
C PHE A 431 10.80 8.67 0.33
N TYR A 432 10.22 8.95 -0.85
CA TYR A 432 10.97 9.49 -1.99
C TYR A 432 11.35 10.96 -1.81
N ASN A 433 10.84 11.60 -0.76
CA ASN A 433 11.06 13.00 -0.43
C ASN A 433 10.44 13.98 -1.43
N TRP A 434 9.28 13.63 -2.00
CA TRP A 434 8.50 14.52 -2.87
C TRP A 434 7.53 15.38 -2.08
N LEU A 435 6.91 14.79 -1.06
CA LEU A 435 5.86 15.40 -0.25
C LEU A 435 6.15 15.29 1.25
N GLY A 436 5.50 16.14 2.04
CA GLY A 436 5.46 16.05 3.49
C GLY A 436 4.01 16.10 4.01
N PRO A 437 3.72 15.49 5.17
CA PRO A 437 2.37 15.32 5.68
C PRO A 437 1.82 16.55 6.42
N LYS A 438 0.50 16.67 6.47
CA LYS A 438 -0.20 17.29 7.59
C LYS A 438 -0.43 16.25 8.69
N VAL A 439 0.22 16.38 9.83
CA VAL A 439 0.16 15.41 10.92
C VAL A 439 -0.90 15.83 11.92
N VAL A 440 -1.86 14.94 12.24
CA VAL A 440 -2.80 15.18 13.34
C VAL A 440 -2.03 15.20 14.66
N ASP A 441 -1.99 16.35 15.33
CA ASP A 441 -1.04 16.64 16.42
C ASP A 441 -1.65 16.61 17.82
N GLY A 442 -2.97 16.41 17.92
CA GLY A 442 -3.71 16.38 19.18
C GLY A 442 -3.83 17.71 19.92
N SER A 443 -3.47 18.83 19.30
CA SER A 443 -3.69 20.17 19.87
C SER A 443 -5.17 20.59 19.91
N SER A 444 -6.01 19.93 19.09
CA SER A 444 -7.47 19.99 19.18
C SER A 444 -8.05 18.57 19.19
N SER A 445 -9.01 18.30 20.07
CA SER A 445 -9.67 16.99 20.19
C SER A 445 -10.93 16.86 19.33
N ASN A 446 -11.40 17.94 18.72
CA ASN A 446 -12.62 17.96 17.91
C ASN A 446 -12.54 19.08 16.86
N PHE A 447 -12.20 18.73 15.63
CA PHE A 447 -11.94 19.73 14.58
C PHE A 447 -12.25 19.20 13.18
N THR A 448 -12.43 20.12 12.22
CA THR A 448 -12.50 19.79 10.80
C THR A 448 -11.23 20.18 10.07
N VAL A 449 -10.78 19.37 9.11
CA VAL A 449 -9.70 19.70 8.18
C VAL A 449 -10.16 19.46 6.75
N THR A 450 -9.86 20.40 5.86
CA THR A 450 -10.13 20.27 4.42
C THR A 450 -8.85 19.88 3.72
N LEU A 451 -8.92 18.81 2.91
CA LEU A 451 -7.88 18.40 1.99
C LEU A 451 -8.26 18.76 0.56
N ASN A 452 -7.29 19.20 -0.21
CA ASN A 452 -7.38 19.31 -1.66
C ASN A 452 -7.13 17.95 -2.32
N SER A 453 -7.37 17.86 -3.63
CA SER A 453 -6.98 16.71 -4.45
C SER A 453 -5.52 16.31 -4.17
N TYR A 454 -5.34 15.08 -3.69
CA TYR A 454 -4.01 14.51 -3.49
C TYR A 454 -3.25 14.43 -4.81
N THR A 455 -3.92 14.03 -5.89
CA THR A 455 -3.30 13.88 -7.21
C THR A 455 -2.82 15.21 -7.78
N ASP A 456 -3.55 16.30 -7.55
CA ASP A 456 -3.21 17.62 -8.10
C ASP A 456 -2.29 18.44 -7.18
N THR A 457 -2.36 18.26 -5.86
CA THR A 457 -1.64 19.11 -4.89
C THR A 457 -0.66 18.36 -4.00
N GLY A 458 -0.72 17.03 -3.94
CA GLY A 458 0.09 16.21 -3.04
C GLY A 458 -0.26 16.39 -1.56
N GLU A 459 -1.45 16.91 -1.25
CA GLU A 459 -1.86 17.14 0.12
C GLU A 459 -2.46 15.86 0.73
N PHE A 460 -1.96 15.46 1.90
CA PHE A 460 -2.44 14.29 2.62
C PHE A 460 -2.29 14.48 4.14
N LEU A 461 -3.02 13.67 4.91
CA LEU A 461 -2.89 13.60 6.36
C LEU A 461 -2.13 12.35 6.78
N LEU A 462 -1.34 12.50 7.84
CA LEU A 462 -0.80 11.42 8.64
C LEU A 462 -1.51 11.41 9.98
N VAL A 463 -2.17 10.30 10.31
CA VAL A 463 -2.84 10.10 11.60
C VAL A 463 -1.98 9.16 12.44
N PRO A 464 -1.27 9.68 13.45
CA PRO A 464 -0.40 8.87 14.28
C PRO A 464 -1.20 7.93 15.19
N LYS A 465 -0.58 6.80 15.58
CA LYS A 465 -1.14 5.83 16.54
C LYS A 465 -1.62 6.45 17.86
N SER A 466 -1.02 7.58 18.26
CA SER A 466 -1.47 8.43 19.36
C SER A 466 -1.18 9.90 19.03
N SER A 467 -1.74 10.86 19.78
CA SER A 467 -1.53 12.31 19.54
C SER A 467 -0.07 12.75 19.47
N THR A 468 0.86 12.00 20.06
CA THR A 468 2.32 12.22 19.98
C THR A 468 3.06 11.01 19.42
N GLY A 469 2.35 10.13 18.72
CA GLY A 469 2.80 8.78 18.38
C GLY A 469 3.71 8.67 17.16
N TRP A 470 3.91 9.77 16.43
CA TRP A 470 4.79 9.77 15.25
C TRP A 470 6.22 10.17 15.61
N ASN A 471 7.19 9.37 15.18
CA ASN A 471 8.61 9.59 15.43
C ASN A 471 9.25 10.66 14.52
N GLY A 472 8.46 11.26 13.61
CA GLY A 472 8.92 12.30 12.69
C GLY A 472 9.63 11.76 11.44
N SER A 473 9.50 10.46 11.15
CA SER A 473 10.06 9.82 9.96
C SER A 473 9.01 9.02 9.18
N PRO A 474 9.23 8.74 7.89
CA PRO A 474 8.37 7.82 7.13
C PRO A 474 8.35 6.39 7.72
N TYR A 475 9.36 6.01 8.50
CA TYR A 475 9.60 4.66 8.97
C TYR A 475 9.00 4.44 10.37
N ASP A 476 7.67 4.54 10.43
CA ASP A 476 6.87 4.41 11.65
C ASP A 476 5.54 3.72 11.33
N GLU A 477 4.65 3.63 12.32
CA GLU A 477 3.31 3.05 12.20
C GLU A 477 2.23 4.14 12.33
N TYR A 478 1.40 4.31 11.30
CA TYR A 478 0.39 5.38 11.22
C TYR A 478 -0.68 5.08 10.16
N LEU A 479 -1.72 5.92 10.09
CA LEU A 479 -2.61 5.96 8.92
C LEU A 479 -2.19 7.10 7.98
N ILE A 480 -2.36 6.86 6.68
CA ILE A 480 -2.40 7.89 5.66
C ILE A 480 -3.86 8.10 5.25
N VAL A 481 -4.25 9.37 5.11
CA VAL A 481 -5.56 9.75 4.56
C VAL A 481 -5.32 10.72 3.41
N GLU A 482 -5.71 10.32 2.21
CA GLU A 482 -5.53 11.09 0.98
C GLU A 482 -6.84 11.23 0.22
N TYR A 483 -7.03 12.36 -0.45
CA TYR A 483 -8.21 12.62 -1.25
C TYR A 483 -7.93 12.31 -2.72
N TYR A 484 -8.22 11.07 -3.10
CA TYR A 484 -8.07 10.60 -4.48
C TYR A 484 -8.98 11.39 -5.41
N THR A 485 -8.44 11.78 -6.57
CA THR A 485 -9.22 12.29 -7.70
C THR A 485 -8.79 11.61 -9.01
N PRO A 486 -9.74 11.35 -9.93
CA PRO A 486 -9.45 10.80 -11.26
C PRO A 486 -8.88 11.88 -12.21
N THR A 487 -7.83 12.57 -11.77
CA THR A 487 -7.14 13.65 -12.49
C THR A 487 -5.66 13.30 -12.68
N GLY A 488 -4.91 14.13 -13.40
CA GLY A 488 -3.46 13.93 -13.54
C GLY A 488 -3.10 12.55 -14.10
N VAL A 489 -2.19 11.85 -13.43
CA VAL A 489 -1.76 10.50 -13.84
C VAL A 489 -2.88 9.45 -13.70
N ASN A 490 -3.88 9.70 -12.83
CA ASN A 490 -5.01 8.80 -12.64
C ASN A 490 -6.08 8.92 -13.73
N GLU A 491 -6.08 9.99 -14.53
CA GLU A 491 -7.20 10.32 -15.43
C GLU A 491 -7.50 9.17 -16.41
N MET A 492 -6.49 8.65 -17.12
CA MET A 492 -6.73 7.52 -18.04
C MET A 492 -7.10 6.24 -17.29
N ASP A 493 -6.33 5.86 -16.26
CA ASP A 493 -6.56 4.63 -15.50
C ASP A 493 -7.95 4.59 -14.85
N SER A 494 -8.52 5.75 -14.52
CA SER A 494 -9.87 5.89 -13.98
C SER A 494 -10.99 5.64 -14.99
N THR A 495 -10.66 5.45 -16.27
CA THR A 495 -11.61 5.05 -17.33
C THR A 495 -11.69 3.54 -17.54
N GLY A 496 -10.74 2.79 -16.94
CA GLY A 496 -10.74 1.33 -16.94
C GLY A 496 -10.29 0.72 -18.26
N TYR A 497 -9.88 -0.55 -18.20
CA TYR A 497 -9.35 -1.30 -19.32
C TYR A 497 -10.30 -2.42 -19.75
N PRO A 498 -10.95 -2.32 -20.93
CA PRO A 498 -11.88 -3.33 -21.45
C PRO A 498 -11.27 -4.74 -21.56
N GLU A 499 -9.96 -4.82 -21.83
CA GLU A 499 -9.20 -6.06 -21.88
C GLU A 499 -9.23 -6.83 -20.56
N TRP A 500 -9.26 -6.13 -19.42
CA TRP A 500 -9.36 -6.72 -18.09
C TRP A 500 -10.79 -7.14 -17.78
N GLN A 501 -11.79 -6.42 -18.29
CA GLN A 501 -13.20 -6.81 -18.17
C GLN A 501 -13.50 -8.11 -18.94
N GLN A 502 -12.84 -8.36 -20.08
CA GLN A 502 -13.13 -9.50 -20.97
C GLN A 502 -12.64 -10.85 -20.44
N ALA A 503 -11.62 -10.88 -19.57
CA ALA A 503 -11.17 -12.06 -18.83
C ALA A 503 -12.25 -12.65 -17.89
N SER A 504 -13.36 -11.91 -17.65
CA SER A 504 -14.50 -12.34 -16.84
C SER A 504 -15.57 -13.15 -17.62
N SER A 505 -15.52 -13.13 -18.95
CA SER A 505 -16.58 -13.72 -19.81
C SER A 505 -16.61 -15.25 -19.85
N THR A 506 -15.67 -15.94 -19.20
CA THR A 506 -15.67 -17.41 -19.02
C THR A 506 -16.35 -17.90 -17.74
N GLY A 507 -17.08 -17.03 -17.02
CA GLY A 507 -18.01 -17.45 -15.95
C GLY A 507 -17.54 -17.19 -14.52
N SER A 508 -16.60 -16.27 -14.31
CA SER A 508 -16.27 -15.72 -12.99
C SER A 508 -16.24 -14.19 -13.10
N ASN A 509 -16.96 -13.48 -12.23
CA ASN A 509 -17.02 -12.01 -12.13
C ASN A 509 -15.62 -11.39 -11.84
N ALA A 510 -14.70 -11.46 -12.79
CA ALA A 510 -13.28 -11.57 -12.45
C ALA A 510 -12.57 -10.27 -12.11
N TYR A 511 -13.08 -9.09 -12.48
CA TYR A 511 -12.41 -7.82 -12.21
C TYR A 511 -13.47 -6.73 -12.05
N GLY A 512 -13.25 -5.77 -11.15
CA GLY A 512 -14.15 -4.62 -10.98
C GLY A 512 -14.14 -3.68 -12.20
N HIS A 513 -14.02 -2.37 -12.00
CA HIS A 513 -13.99 -1.40 -13.11
C HIS A 513 -12.81 -1.64 -14.09
N GLY A 514 -11.74 -2.31 -13.62
CA GLY A 514 -10.59 -2.68 -14.44
C GLY A 514 -9.59 -1.52 -14.58
N GLY A 515 -9.50 -0.68 -13.56
CA GLY A 515 -8.63 0.49 -13.48
C GLY A 515 -8.74 1.10 -12.08
N THR A 516 -8.29 2.35 -11.92
CA THR A 516 -8.49 3.07 -10.65
C THR A 516 -9.96 3.51 -10.48
N TYR A 517 -10.24 4.42 -9.54
CA TYR A 517 -11.60 4.82 -9.20
C TYR A 517 -12.12 5.90 -10.15
N GLU A 518 -13.33 5.75 -10.68
CA GLU A 518 -13.92 6.71 -11.64
C GLU A 518 -14.27 8.08 -11.02
N LYS A 519 -14.35 8.17 -9.68
CA LYS A 519 -14.79 9.36 -8.97
C LYS A 519 -13.89 9.68 -7.78
N PRO A 520 -13.87 10.95 -7.36
CA PRO A 520 -13.15 11.36 -6.17
C PRO A 520 -13.61 10.63 -4.92
N GLY A 521 -12.71 10.43 -3.95
CA GLY A 521 -13.05 9.84 -2.65
C GLY A 521 -11.85 9.75 -1.74
N VAL A 522 -12.08 9.45 -0.47
CA VAL A 522 -11.01 9.37 0.51
C VAL A 522 -10.47 7.94 0.55
N GLN A 523 -9.17 7.81 0.30
CA GLN A 523 -8.40 6.58 0.52
C GLN A 523 -7.75 6.65 1.90
N VAL A 524 -7.76 5.51 2.59
CA VAL A 524 -7.09 5.35 3.88
C VAL A 524 -6.16 4.16 3.79
N PHE A 525 -4.91 4.35 4.16
CA PHE A 525 -3.93 3.27 4.26
C PHE A 525 -3.43 3.15 5.70
N HIS A 526 -3.34 1.93 6.21
CA HIS A 526 -2.49 1.60 7.33
C HIS A 526 -1.07 1.39 6.82
N VAL A 527 -0.11 2.08 7.42
CA VAL A 527 1.32 1.93 7.15
C VAL A 527 1.97 1.37 8.41
N ASP A 528 2.68 0.24 8.28
CA ASP A 528 3.60 -0.25 9.30
C ASP A 528 5.01 -0.39 8.73
N ALA A 529 5.64 0.77 8.57
CA ALA A 529 6.98 0.92 8.05
C ALA A 529 8.05 0.95 9.16
N ARG A 530 7.71 0.49 10.37
CA ARG A 530 8.64 0.49 11.50
C ARG A 530 9.91 -0.27 11.11
N ALA A 531 11.05 0.40 11.25
CA ALA A 531 12.34 -0.17 10.92
C ALA A 531 12.95 -0.91 12.12
N GLN A 532 13.88 -1.83 11.84
CA GLN A 532 14.68 -2.49 12.87
C GLN A 532 16.14 -2.06 12.82
N SER A 533 16.83 -2.15 13.95
CA SER A 533 18.29 -2.00 14.04
C SER A 533 18.86 -2.95 15.09
N THR A 534 20.17 -3.18 15.05
CA THR A 534 20.89 -3.87 16.13
C THR A 534 21.63 -2.85 16.98
N LYS A 535 21.36 -2.85 18.29
CA LYS A 535 22.04 -2.01 19.29
C LYS A 535 22.92 -2.86 20.18
N GLY A 536 24.17 -2.44 20.43
CA GLY A 536 25.12 -3.23 21.21
C GLY A 536 26.29 -2.42 21.77
N LYS A 537 27.25 -3.13 22.38
CA LYS A 537 28.45 -2.52 22.97
C LYS A 537 29.64 -2.60 22.03
N LEU A 538 30.57 -1.68 22.24
CA LEU A 538 31.90 -1.69 21.64
C LEU A 538 32.93 -2.02 22.73
N THR A 539 34.00 -2.69 22.35
CA THR A 539 35.22 -2.73 23.17
C THR A 539 35.92 -1.37 23.11
N SER A 540 36.87 -1.12 24.01
CA SER A 540 37.71 0.08 23.96
C SER A 540 38.52 0.23 22.65
N ALA A 541 38.65 -0.85 21.88
CA ALA A 541 39.27 -0.85 20.55
C ALA A 541 38.25 -0.62 19.40
N GLY A 542 36.98 -0.33 19.69
CA GLY A 542 35.94 -0.05 18.71
C GLY A 542 35.37 -1.29 17.99
N LYS A 543 35.58 -2.49 18.56
CA LYS A 543 35.03 -3.75 18.03
C LYS A 543 33.68 -4.04 18.66
N LYS A 544 32.70 -4.49 17.87
CA LYS A 544 31.37 -4.89 18.35
C LYS A 544 31.44 -6.09 19.30
N GLU A 545 30.72 -6.00 20.41
CA GLU A 545 30.53 -7.05 21.41
C GLU A 545 29.03 -7.17 21.73
N GLY A 546 28.44 -8.33 21.38
CA GLY A 546 27.01 -8.55 21.49
C GLY A 546 26.17 -7.65 20.58
N GLY A 547 24.85 -7.74 20.72
CA GLY A 547 23.87 -6.94 19.99
C GLY A 547 22.46 -7.47 20.20
N VAL A 548 21.50 -6.57 20.33
CA VAL A 548 20.06 -6.89 20.41
C VAL A 548 19.38 -6.26 19.21
N VAL A 549 18.66 -7.08 18.44
CA VAL A 549 17.82 -6.62 17.34
C VAL A 549 16.47 -6.20 17.89
N GLY A 550 15.92 -5.10 17.37
CA GLY A 550 14.55 -4.70 17.65
C GLY A 550 14.14 -3.49 16.82
N TYR A 551 12.86 -3.12 16.98
CA TYR A 551 12.31 -1.91 16.38
C TYR A 551 13.07 -0.64 16.83
N THR A 552 13.13 0.38 15.96
CA THR A 552 13.79 1.66 16.26
C THR A 552 12.96 2.84 15.77
N ASP A 553 12.72 3.80 16.66
CA ASP A 553 12.07 5.08 16.35
C ASP A 553 13.06 6.15 15.85
N THR A 554 14.35 5.82 15.84
CA THR A 554 15.43 6.71 15.40
C THR A 554 16.25 6.06 14.30
N PRO A 555 15.63 5.73 13.14
CA PRO A 555 16.28 4.95 12.09
C PRO A 555 17.56 5.64 11.62
N LYS A 556 18.63 4.85 11.47
CA LYS A 556 19.95 5.32 11.00
C LYS A 556 20.19 4.91 9.56
N ALA A 557 20.59 5.86 8.73
CA ALA A 557 20.99 5.62 7.33
C ALA A 557 22.21 4.70 7.20
N SER A 558 23.11 4.76 8.17
CA SER A 558 24.33 3.95 8.23
C SER A 558 24.63 3.56 9.69
N GLU A 559 25.54 2.61 9.88
CA GLU A 559 26.04 2.29 11.22
C GLU A 559 26.62 3.53 11.92
N THR A 560 26.26 3.68 13.20
CA THR A 560 26.79 4.72 14.08
C THR A 560 27.53 4.08 15.25
N LYS A 561 28.65 4.68 15.64
CA LYS A 561 29.47 4.26 16.79
C LYS A 561 29.68 5.44 17.71
N ASP A 562 29.33 5.27 18.97
CA ASP A 562 29.64 6.21 20.04
C ASP A 562 30.82 5.64 20.83
N MET A 563 32.01 6.21 20.61
CA MET A 563 33.25 5.76 21.26
C MET A 563 33.37 6.24 22.70
N ASP A 564 32.62 7.27 23.11
CA ASP A 564 32.65 7.79 24.48
C ASP A 564 31.82 6.88 25.39
N ASN A 565 30.66 6.44 24.90
CA ASN A 565 29.78 5.51 25.62
C ASN A 565 30.03 4.03 25.27
N LEU A 566 30.95 3.74 24.34
CA LEU A 566 31.27 2.41 23.84
C LEU A 566 30.01 1.65 23.36
N THR A 567 29.22 2.28 22.50
CA THR A 567 28.00 1.67 21.93
C THR A 567 27.96 1.80 20.40
N TYR A 568 27.16 0.95 19.77
CA TYR A 568 26.86 1.05 18.34
C TYR A 568 25.38 0.79 18.06
N GLU A 569 24.91 1.36 16.95
CA GLU A 569 23.63 1.05 16.32
C GLU A 569 23.89 0.82 14.83
N THR A 570 23.41 -0.30 14.29
CA THR A 570 23.52 -0.56 12.85
C THR A 570 22.64 0.37 12.03
N GLU A 571 22.83 0.37 10.72
CA GLU A 571 21.82 0.92 9.82
C GLU A 571 20.44 0.29 10.09
N ALA A 572 19.40 1.06 9.81
CA ALA A 572 18.02 0.64 9.89
C ALA A 572 17.69 -0.29 8.72
N LYS A 573 16.84 -1.28 8.97
CA LYS A 573 16.39 -2.25 7.97
C LYS A 573 14.88 -2.32 7.88
N ARG A 574 14.36 -2.58 6.68
CA ARG A 574 12.95 -2.92 6.46
C ARG A 574 12.60 -4.17 7.28
N VAL A 575 11.38 -4.21 7.80
CA VAL A 575 10.89 -5.27 8.69
C VAL A 575 9.71 -5.99 8.06
N HIS A 576 8.67 -5.24 7.71
CA HIS A 576 7.45 -5.79 7.13
C HIS A 576 7.51 -5.75 5.60
N ASP A 577 6.69 -6.61 5.00
CA ASP A 577 6.55 -6.78 3.56
C ASP A 577 5.06 -7.06 3.28
N ASN A 578 4.55 -6.64 2.12
CA ASN A 578 3.18 -6.94 1.73
C ASN A 578 2.98 -8.40 1.32
N THR A 579 4.06 -9.16 1.17
CA THR A 579 4.07 -10.61 1.06
C THR A 579 4.14 -11.24 2.46
N PRO A 580 3.08 -11.92 2.93
CA PRO A 580 3.01 -12.51 4.26
C PRO A 580 4.17 -13.45 4.57
N SER A 581 4.58 -14.27 3.61
CA SER A 581 5.71 -15.20 3.76
C SER A 581 7.08 -14.52 3.95
N ARG A 582 7.17 -13.22 3.66
CA ARG A 582 8.40 -12.41 3.79
C ARG A 582 8.37 -11.48 5.00
N SER A 583 7.19 -11.12 5.50
CA SER A 583 7.02 -10.23 6.65
C SER A 583 7.41 -10.90 7.97
N LYS A 584 8.23 -10.23 8.79
CA LYS A 584 8.74 -10.78 10.06
C LYS A 584 8.64 -9.77 11.21
N ASP A 585 8.51 -10.27 12.43
CA ASP A 585 8.65 -9.48 13.65
C ASP A 585 10.13 -9.14 13.91
N ALA A 586 10.43 -7.87 14.21
CA ALA A 586 11.82 -7.41 14.35
C ALA A 586 12.57 -8.01 15.54
N VAL A 587 11.86 -8.42 16.60
CA VAL A 587 12.48 -8.87 17.86
C VAL A 587 12.71 -10.37 17.84
N THR A 588 11.67 -11.13 17.46
CA THR A 588 11.67 -12.58 17.46
C THR A 588 12.16 -13.18 16.14
N GLY A 589 12.11 -12.42 15.04
CA GLY A 589 12.40 -12.89 13.69
C GLY A 589 11.35 -13.87 13.13
N SER A 590 10.24 -14.08 13.84
CA SER A 590 9.15 -14.97 13.42
C SER A 590 8.30 -14.30 12.34
N GLN A 591 7.67 -15.09 11.47
CA GLN A 591 6.73 -14.57 10.48
C GLN A 591 5.55 -13.87 11.17
N THR A 592 5.04 -12.78 10.58
CA THR A 592 3.94 -11.97 11.13
C THR A 592 2.88 -11.67 10.08
N GLU A 593 1.66 -11.36 10.54
CA GLU A 593 0.55 -10.90 9.70
C GLU A 593 0.63 -9.40 9.39
N ASN A 594 1.61 -8.67 9.91
CA ASN A 594 1.81 -7.25 9.62
C ASN A 594 2.13 -7.04 8.13
N ARG A 595 1.62 -5.96 7.55
CA ARG A 595 1.89 -5.50 6.18
C ARG A 595 2.60 -4.16 6.24
N GLU A 596 3.48 -3.88 5.28
CA GLU A 596 4.12 -2.57 5.19
C GLU A 596 3.08 -1.49 4.83
N LEU A 597 2.17 -1.81 3.91
CA LEU A 597 1.08 -0.95 3.46
C LEU A 597 -0.19 -1.77 3.28
N GLN A 598 -1.31 -1.32 3.85
CA GLN A 598 -2.60 -1.95 3.69
C GLN A 598 -3.70 -0.92 3.50
N ILE A 599 -4.50 -1.04 2.45
CA ILE A 599 -5.68 -0.21 2.23
C ILE A 599 -6.78 -0.57 3.22
N ILE A 600 -7.50 0.43 3.73
CA ILE A 600 -8.66 0.27 4.61
C ILE A 600 -9.92 0.67 3.85
N TYR A 601 -10.89 -0.24 3.84
CA TYR A 601 -12.19 0.02 3.22
C TYR A 601 -13.25 0.47 4.24
N PRO A 602 -14.11 1.43 3.87
CA PRO A 602 -15.14 1.99 4.75
C PRO A 602 -16.21 0.98 5.21
N SER A 603 -16.30 -0.17 4.53
CA SER A 603 -17.20 -1.25 4.90
C SER A 603 -16.82 -1.89 6.25
N GLY A 604 -15.56 -1.77 6.67
CA GLY A 604 -15.00 -2.53 7.79
C GLY A 604 -14.72 -4.00 7.47
N VAL A 605 -14.99 -4.44 6.24
CA VAL A 605 -14.73 -5.82 5.79
C VAL A 605 -13.43 -5.85 5.01
N ASN A 606 -12.45 -6.58 5.53
CA ASN A 606 -11.15 -6.79 4.89
C ASN A 606 -11.26 -7.79 3.72
N SER A 607 -11.76 -7.33 2.57
CA SER A 607 -11.85 -8.14 1.35
C SER A 607 -10.52 -8.34 0.63
N THR A 608 -9.47 -7.59 1.03
CA THR A 608 -8.13 -7.72 0.45
C THR A 608 -7.40 -8.98 0.89
N ALA A 609 -7.80 -9.58 2.01
CA ALA A 609 -7.26 -10.84 2.53
C ALA A 609 -7.84 -12.13 1.86
N SER A 610 -8.32 -12.03 0.61
CA SER A 610 -8.93 -13.16 -0.12
C SER A 610 -8.39 -13.28 -1.53
N THR A 611 -8.31 -14.49 -2.10
CA THR A 611 -7.85 -14.71 -3.49
C THR A 611 -8.73 -14.03 -4.56
N THR A 612 -9.87 -13.47 -4.16
CA THR A 612 -10.81 -12.73 -5.01
C THR A 612 -10.62 -11.21 -4.94
N TYR A 613 -9.53 -10.71 -4.34
CA TYR A 613 -9.29 -9.27 -4.16
C TYR A 613 -9.40 -8.47 -5.47
N TYR A 614 -8.98 -9.04 -6.61
CA TYR A 614 -9.14 -8.44 -7.94
C TYR A 614 -10.59 -8.11 -8.33
N ASN A 615 -11.58 -8.82 -7.79
CA ASN A 615 -13.00 -8.52 -8.01
C ASN A 615 -13.40 -7.16 -7.43
N SER A 616 -12.59 -6.60 -6.52
CA SER A 616 -12.85 -5.31 -5.86
C SER A 616 -12.07 -4.16 -6.51
N PHE A 617 -11.25 -4.43 -7.53
CA PHE A 617 -10.40 -3.43 -8.17
C PHE A 617 -11.21 -2.29 -8.80
N GLY A 618 -10.88 -1.04 -8.43
CA GLY A 618 -11.54 0.17 -8.95
C GLY A 618 -12.97 0.37 -8.45
N ASN A 619 -13.42 -0.40 -7.45
CA ASN A 619 -14.79 -0.29 -6.94
C ASN A 619 -14.96 0.90 -6.00
N MET A 620 -15.91 1.79 -6.28
CA MET A 620 -16.21 2.96 -5.44
C MET A 620 -16.60 2.62 -4.00
N LYS A 621 -17.11 1.42 -3.73
CA LYS A 621 -17.43 0.96 -2.35
C LYS A 621 -16.18 0.82 -1.47
N ASN A 622 -15.00 0.90 -2.05
CA ASN A 622 -13.72 0.86 -1.33
C ASN A 622 -13.29 2.26 -0.84
N LEU A 623 -13.94 3.34 -1.31
CA LEU A 623 -13.63 4.70 -0.92
C LEU A 623 -14.60 5.23 0.13
N PHE A 624 -14.08 6.02 1.07
CA PHE A 624 -14.91 6.83 1.95
C PHE A 624 -15.42 8.05 1.20
N GLY A 625 -16.68 8.44 1.42
CA GLY A 625 -17.24 9.64 0.80
C GLY A 625 -18.54 10.10 1.42
N ASP A 626 -18.99 11.27 1.02
CA ASP A 626 -20.21 11.88 1.53
C ASP A 626 -21.46 11.30 0.84
N ASP A 627 -22.51 11.06 1.62
CA ASP A 627 -23.79 10.55 1.11
C ASP A 627 -24.48 11.56 0.19
N SER A 628 -24.27 12.86 0.41
CA SER A 628 -24.83 13.87 -0.49
C SER A 628 -24.07 13.98 -1.82
N TYR A 629 -22.85 13.42 -1.90
CA TYR A 629 -21.98 13.44 -3.07
C TYR A 629 -22.09 12.18 -3.95
N ARG A 630 -23.00 11.27 -3.62
CA ARG A 630 -23.23 10.02 -4.36
C ARG A 630 -23.71 10.33 -5.80
N TYR A 631 -23.28 9.53 -6.77
CA TYR A 631 -23.58 9.73 -8.19
C TYR A 631 -24.44 8.59 -8.76
N LYS A 632 -25.16 8.88 -9.86
CA LYS A 632 -25.91 7.86 -10.60
C LYS A 632 -24.96 7.09 -11.51
N ASP A 633 -25.13 5.78 -11.62
CA ASP A 633 -24.35 4.99 -12.57
C ASP A 633 -24.73 5.31 -14.03
N GLU A 634 -23.94 4.82 -14.98
CA GLU A 634 -24.12 5.06 -16.42
C GLU A 634 -25.46 4.54 -16.98
N THR A 635 -26.16 3.67 -16.24
CA THR A 635 -27.44 3.08 -16.65
C THR A 635 -28.64 3.91 -16.17
N GLY A 636 -28.40 4.98 -15.43
CA GLY A 636 -29.45 5.81 -14.82
C GLY A 636 -30.13 5.13 -13.64
N LEU A 637 -29.59 4.01 -13.16
CA LEU A 637 -29.96 3.36 -11.91
C LEU A 637 -29.11 3.98 -10.78
N GLU A 638 -29.68 4.12 -9.60
CA GLU A 638 -29.01 4.73 -8.45
C GLU A 638 -28.10 3.71 -7.76
N GLU A 639 -26.80 3.57 -8.12
CA GLU A 639 -25.94 2.65 -7.35
C GLU A 639 -24.40 2.89 -7.34
N GLY A 640 -23.91 4.08 -7.73
CA GLY A 640 -22.51 4.49 -7.54
C GLY A 640 -22.26 4.99 -6.10
N TYR A 641 -22.15 4.09 -5.13
CA TYR A 641 -22.05 4.44 -3.71
C TYR A 641 -20.66 4.21 -3.13
N TYR A 642 -20.19 5.20 -2.36
CA TYR A 642 -19.13 5.01 -1.36
C TYR A 642 -19.53 3.93 -0.36
N GLY A 643 -18.54 3.20 0.18
CA GLY A 643 -18.84 2.12 1.14
C GLY A 643 -19.12 2.61 2.56
N GLY A 644 -19.03 3.92 2.79
CA GLY A 644 -19.32 4.58 4.06
C GLY A 644 -18.61 5.93 4.15
N ASN A 645 -18.94 6.70 5.18
CA ASN A 645 -18.42 8.05 5.37
C ASN A 645 -17.54 8.20 6.63
N MET A 646 -17.35 7.14 7.43
CA MET A 646 -16.67 7.22 8.72
C MET A 646 -15.63 6.12 8.92
N TYR A 647 -14.45 6.52 9.36
CA TYR A 647 -13.44 5.67 9.97
C TYR A 647 -13.66 5.62 11.50
N SER A 648 -13.80 4.42 12.03
CA SER A 648 -13.86 4.15 13.47
C SER A 648 -13.02 2.91 13.77
N ASN A 649 -12.35 2.88 14.93
CA ASN A 649 -11.43 1.79 15.26
C ASN A 649 -12.18 0.48 15.41
N PHE A 650 -13.36 0.51 16.03
CA PHE A 650 -14.22 -0.65 16.12
C PHE A 650 -14.65 -1.20 14.75
N LYS A 651 -15.03 -0.33 13.80
CA LYS A 651 -15.46 -0.79 12.48
C LYS A 651 -14.29 -1.33 11.64
N MET A 652 -13.11 -0.74 11.78
CA MET A 652 -11.92 -1.10 10.99
C MET A 652 -11.06 -2.21 11.60
N ARG A 653 -11.49 -2.80 12.71
CA ARG A 653 -10.73 -3.80 13.48
C ARG A 653 -10.27 -5.04 12.68
N ASP A 654 -10.98 -5.40 11.60
CA ASP A 654 -10.60 -6.54 10.75
C ASP A 654 -9.39 -6.28 9.84
N PHE A 655 -8.94 -5.03 9.77
CA PHE A 655 -7.72 -4.67 9.06
C PHE A 655 -6.46 -4.79 9.93
N PHE A 656 -6.59 -4.84 11.26
CA PHE A 656 -5.44 -4.89 12.16
C PHE A 656 -5.21 -6.30 12.72
N PRO A 657 -3.98 -6.84 12.67
CA PRO A 657 -3.66 -8.14 13.26
C PRO A 657 -3.98 -8.23 14.76
N ASN A 658 -3.80 -7.11 15.46
CA ASN A 658 -4.04 -6.98 16.90
C ASN A 658 -5.42 -6.33 17.21
N ASP A 659 -6.39 -6.51 16.31
CA ASP A 659 -7.78 -6.12 16.49
C ASP A 659 -8.01 -4.61 16.65
N LEU A 660 -8.13 -4.09 17.88
CA LEU A 660 -8.26 -2.65 18.13
C LEU A 660 -6.91 -1.98 18.43
N GLN A 661 -5.86 -2.79 18.50
CA GLN A 661 -4.53 -2.33 18.83
C GLN A 661 -3.66 -2.28 17.58
N TRP A 662 -2.80 -1.28 17.57
CA TRP A 662 -1.62 -1.23 16.72
C TRP A 662 -0.64 -2.33 17.13
N ASN A 663 0.39 -2.52 16.32
CA ASN A 663 1.32 -3.62 16.51
C ASN A 663 2.27 -3.44 17.70
N ASP A 664 2.31 -2.25 18.31
CA ASP A 664 2.96 -1.99 19.59
C ASP A 664 1.99 -2.08 20.80
N ALA A 665 0.79 -2.64 20.59
CA ALA A 665 -0.31 -2.74 21.54
C ALA A 665 -0.98 -1.40 21.92
N SER A 666 -0.56 -0.27 21.34
CA SER A 666 -1.26 1.00 21.52
C SER A 666 -2.61 0.99 20.80
N THR A 667 -3.49 1.95 21.11
CA THR A 667 -4.79 2.10 20.42
C THR A 667 -4.88 3.45 19.74
N ASN A 668 -5.40 3.46 18.52
CA ASN A 668 -5.66 4.70 17.78
C ASN A 668 -6.67 5.54 18.58
N ALA A 669 -6.30 6.79 18.82
CA ALA A 669 -7.15 7.71 19.56
C ALA A 669 -8.23 8.35 18.68
N TRP A 670 -8.11 8.26 17.34
CA TRP A 670 -8.90 9.06 16.43
C TRP A 670 -10.01 8.28 15.74
N SER A 671 -11.15 8.93 15.59
CA SER A 671 -12.16 8.63 14.56
C SER A 671 -12.25 9.84 13.64
N PHE A 672 -12.62 9.61 12.38
CA PHE A 672 -12.90 10.70 11.46
C PHE A 672 -14.03 10.37 10.49
N SER A 673 -14.73 11.38 10.01
CA SER A 673 -15.81 11.23 9.04
C SER A 673 -15.77 12.30 7.95
N VAL A 674 -16.24 11.94 6.76
CA VAL A 674 -16.44 12.87 5.66
C VAL A 674 -17.71 13.68 5.93
N VAL A 675 -17.58 15.01 5.99
CA VAL A 675 -18.71 15.92 6.26
C VAL A 675 -19.08 16.81 5.07
N SER A 676 -18.19 16.94 4.10
CA SER A 676 -18.49 17.59 2.82
C SER A 676 -17.48 17.18 1.75
N GLN A 677 -17.93 17.10 0.51
CA GLN A 677 -17.09 16.69 -0.63
C GLN A 677 -17.44 17.49 -1.89
N THR A 678 -16.45 17.76 -2.73
CA THR A 678 -16.57 18.34 -4.09
C THR A 678 -15.73 17.54 -5.08
N ASP A 679 -15.56 17.95 -6.33
CA ASP A 679 -14.66 17.25 -7.26
C ASP A 679 -13.17 17.41 -6.91
N SER A 680 -12.81 18.41 -6.09
CA SER A 680 -11.42 18.79 -5.84
C SER A 680 -11.05 18.94 -4.37
N THR A 681 -12.03 18.84 -3.45
CA THR A 681 -11.78 18.98 -2.01
C THR A 681 -12.67 18.07 -1.18
N VAL A 682 -12.17 17.65 -0.03
CA VAL A 682 -12.95 16.94 1.00
C VAL A 682 -12.72 17.57 2.37
N THR A 683 -13.77 17.67 3.18
CA THR A 683 -13.65 18.07 4.58
C THR A 683 -13.90 16.88 5.48
N LEU A 684 -12.95 16.63 6.37
CA LEU A 684 -12.97 15.56 7.37
C LEU A 684 -13.18 16.15 8.75
N HIS A 685 -14.07 15.54 9.53
CA HIS A 685 -14.28 15.85 10.94
C HIS A 685 -13.56 14.81 11.79
N PHE A 686 -12.56 15.24 12.55
CA PHE A 686 -11.77 14.42 13.47
C PHE A 686 -12.26 14.59 14.90
N VAL A 687 -12.32 13.47 15.62
CA VAL A 687 -12.57 13.45 17.05
C VAL A 687 -11.58 12.52 17.76
N ASN A 688 -11.00 13.02 18.85
CA ASN A 688 -10.21 12.22 19.78
C ASN A 688 -11.14 11.50 20.76
N ASN A 689 -11.09 10.18 20.77
CA ASN A 689 -11.92 9.32 21.59
C ASN A 689 -11.45 9.19 23.05
N LYS A 690 -10.20 9.58 23.35
CA LYS A 690 -9.60 9.46 24.68
C LYS A 690 -10.03 10.59 25.59
#